data_AF-A0A381ZJQ7-F1
#
_entry.id   AF-A0A381ZJQ7-F1
#
_cell.length_a   1.000
_cell.length_b   1.000
_cell.length_c   1.000
_cell.angle_alpha   90.00
_cell.angle_beta   90.00
_cell.angle_gamma   90.00
#
_symmetry.space_group_name_H-M   'P 1'
#
loop_
_entity.id
_entity.type
_entity.pdbx_description
1 polymer ?
#
loop_
_entity_poly.entity_id
_entity_poly.type
_entity_poly.pdbx_seq_one_letter_code
_entity_poly.pdbx_strand_id
1 'polypeptide(L)'
;MGGAFVAVANDANTITWNPAGLPGLRRTEFTTTYADLYAMGISQSYLAFVKPLLSDRFAVGMDWSSVGFDDKELGYSENKLNFAFGFEVHKKFSLGATLKYLFRDMTLDGTSYGKSSGIGYDVGFLIMPLKKLRMGIGLYDLGGTQVSYKDKTSETILGQAFKLGISYMPINGLTLAADFGDRYHLGAEYVLANRLSFRAGMQQDYSGDEPIMVISAGTSIKFKSIIVEYGYESHPYLEPTHRISLALQLSPAVVSITTTLIAHNPIFRSLHRYYESEPFVKVGLKNISDADLPVDVSLFVPTMMDNPHSETVTLPPKSEEEYDIGVSFSSDVLTSKKATFDNLVQPEVKVSYKQGGEAKLAQKKMESSYVLGKGKLTWSNPDMIACYVTPADAIVDKFARSFIQYYTPVLNDYFGRSNLGRGIILYDALGTHGLVYNIDLETPFLDIADDKSAFDTVKYPGDMLRDKIGDCDDLTTLYGSLMGNLGIETMFLDVFKPGAGHIFLMFDSGVKPDEVGKYFLDETEVVVLNDKVWIPIEATLVGKPFFSAWKQGSLKYNEMKSENFVNEISVKEASAKYLAGSHITPDMPMPEINGINNLLKEDIKQYGMWLEQIVYNTVGNKLDAAEDYYDAGVKYMEFGRYKEAMNMLETALNMKPVFPDAVNTLGVCYTKKEEYEKAIEFYKKALKQSGEHAGYMLNIAITHFMTGNKGLAKQKFDEVVLIDPVFAGKLDKIFGAAKASLAVNVPKGPKLEISGDLEAELAA
;
A
#
# COMPACT_ATOMS: atom_id res chain seq x y z
N MET A 1 -10.80 47.07 -29.36
CA MET A 1 -11.04 47.91 -28.17
C MET A 1 -10.93 49.40 -28.49
N GLY A 2 -10.93 49.82 -29.76
CA GLY A 2 -10.85 51.24 -30.11
C GLY A 2 -9.59 51.95 -29.60
N GLY A 3 -8.49 51.24 -29.35
CA GLY A 3 -7.27 51.81 -28.76
C GLY A 3 -7.30 52.00 -27.24
N ALA A 4 -8.39 51.65 -26.54
CA ALA A 4 -8.46 51.76 -25.08
C ALA A 4 -7.71 50.60 -24.40
N PHE A 5 -6.42 50.80 -24.08
CA PHE A 5 -5.54 49.77 -23.55
C PHE A 5 -4.60 50.23 -22.41
N VAL A 6 -4.47 51.53 -22.13
CA VAL A 6 -3.54 52.07 -21.11
C VAL A 6 -3.81 51.49 -19.72
N ALA A 7 -5.07 51.30 -19.34
CA ALA A 7 -5.45 50.64 -18.09
C ALA A 7 -5.75 49.14 -18.21
N VAL A 8 -5.91 48.63 -19.44
CA VAL A 8 -6.18 47.20 -19.70
C VAL A 8 -4.89 46.41 -19.59
N ALA A 9 -3.85 46.77 -20.35
CA ALA A 9 -2.46 46.37 -20.15
C ALA A 9 -2.31 44.92 -19.63
N ASN A 10 -2.85 43.95 -20.38
CA ASN A 10 -3.04 42.56 -19.93
C ASN A 10 -2.50 41.49 -20.90
N ASP A 11 -1.78 41.90 -21.95
CA ASP A 11 -1.06 41.04 -22.90
C ASP A 11 0.32 41.63 -23.26
N ALA A 12 1.05 40.99 -24.19
CA ALA A 12 2.39 41.43 -24.58
C ALA A 12 2.42 42.82 -25.26
N ASN A 13 1.30 43.32 -25.79
CA ASN A 13 1.23 44.69 -26.35
C ASN A 13 1.43 45.76 -25.27
N THR A 14 1.36 45.38 -23.99
CA THR A 14 1.64 46.28 -22.87
C THR A 14 3.03 46.92 -22.94
N ILE A 15 4.01 46.32 -23.64
CA ILE A 15 5.36 46.91 -23.85
C ILE A 15 5.25 48.29 -24.51
N THR A 16 4.40 48.39 -25.53
CA THR A 16 4.19 49.60 -26.32
C THR A 16 3.17 50.55 -25.68
N TRP A 17 2.13 50.00 -25.05
CA TRP A 17 1.02 50.80 -24.53
C TRP A 17 1.21 51.23 -23.07
N ASN A 18 1.61 50.34 -22.15
CA ASN A 18 1.86 50.71 -20.76
C ASN A 18 2.74 49.63 -20.09
N PRO A 19 4.07 49.83 -19.98
CA PRO A 19 4.97 48.80 -19.46
C PRO A 19 4.70 48.41 -17.99
N ALA A 20 3.93 49.20 -17.24
CA ALA A 20 3.51 48.84 -15.88
C ALA A 20 2.59 47.60 -15.82
N GLY A 21 2.01 47.18 -16.94
CA GLY A 21 1.22 45.94 -17.03
C GLY A 21 2.06 44.66 -17.04
N LEU A 22 3.36 44.72 -17.34
CA LEU A 22 4.23 43.54 -17.52
C LEU A 22 4.20 42.57 -16.33
N PRO A 23 4.34 43.00 -15.06
CA PRO A 23 4.31 42.08 -13.92
C PRO A 23 2.96 41.37 -13.75
N GLY A 24 1.87 42.01 -14.22
CA GLY A 24 0.52 41.46 -14.14
C GLY A 24 0.27 40.27 -15.06
N LEU A 25 1.11 40.04 -16.08
CA LEU A 25 0.92 38.94 -17.03
C LEU A 25 1.14 37.57 -16.39
N ARG A 26 2.09 37.46 -15.45
CA ARG A 26 2.48 36.24 -14.71
C ARG A 26 2.69 34.99 -15.59
N ARG A 27 3.05 35.20 -16.86
CA ARG A 27 3.27 34.15 -17.86
C ARG A 27 4.32 34.63 -18.86
N THR A 28 5.03 33.69 -19.45
CA THR A 28 5.84 33.99 -20.64
C THR A 28 4.90 34.09 -21.84
N GLU A 29 5.03 35.15 -22.63
CA GLU A 29 4.12 35.38 -23.76
C GLU A 29 4.90 35.81 -25.00
N PHE A 30 4.57 35.22 -26.13
CA PHE A 30 4.98 35.69 -27.45
C PHE A 30 3.74 36.18 -28.18
N THR A 31 3.84 37.29 -28.91
CA THR A 31 2.73 37.82 -29.70
C THR A 31 3.24 38.35 -31.01
N THR A 32 2.57 38.04 -32.11
CA THR A 32 2.83 38.66 -33.41
C THR A 32 1.54 39.17 -34.01
N THR A 33 1.62 40.31 -34.71
CA THR A 33 0.48 40.91 -35.41
C THR A 33 0.91 41.36 -36.79
N TYR A 34 0.04 41.19 -37.77
CA TYR A 34 0.20 41.72 -39.12
C TYR A 34 -1.08 42.43 -39.58
N ALA A 35 -0.92 43.53 -40.32
CA ALA A 35 -1.99 44.25 -40.99
C ALA A 35 -1.49 44.95 -42.25
N ASP A 36 -2.37 45.07 -43.25
CA ASP A 36 -2.24 46.05 -44.33
C ASP A 36 -3.15 47.24 -44.00
N LEU A 37 -2.55 48.39 -43.73
CA LEU A 37 -3.28 49.56 -43.26
C LEU A 37 -4.08 50.16 -44.42
N TYR A 38 -5.39 50.18 -44.23
CA TYR A 38 -6.36 50.79 -45.14
C TYR A 38 -6.32 50.28 -46.58
N ALA A 39 -5.87 49.03 -46.78
CA ALA A 39 -5.67 48.43 -48.10
C ALA A 39 -4.79 49.28 -49.05
N MET A 40 -3.87 50.06 -48.49
CA MET A 40 -2.98 50.96 -49.24
C MET A 40 -1.61 50.33 -49.54
N GLY A 41 -1.37 49.08 -49.16
CA GLY A 41 -0.04 48.46 -49.24
C GLY A 41 0.93 48.94 -48.15
N ILE A 42 0.41 49.58 -47.10
CA ILE A 42 1.20 50.00 -45.94
C ILE A 42 1.21 48.83 -44.96
N SER A 43 2.28 48.05 -45.00
CA SER A 43 2.48 46.92 -44.11
C SER A 43 2.77 47.37 -42.67
N GLN A 44 2.03 46.79 -41.72
CA GLN A 44 2.29 46.93 -40.30
C GLN A 44 2.57 45.55 -39.70
N SER A 45 3.75 45.39 -39.09
CA SER A 45 4.16 44.15 -38.42
C SER A 45 4.55 44.40 -36.97
N TYR A 46 4.25 43.43 -36.11
CA TYR A 46 4.56 43.45 -34.70
C TYR A 46 5.04 42.08 -34.24
N LEU A 47 6.05 42.06 -33.37
CA LEU A 47 6.50 40.87 -32.65
C LEU A 47 6.90 41.28 -31.24
N ALA A 48 6.37 40.61 -30.23
CA ALA A 48 6.67 40.86 -28.82
C ALA A 48 6.97 39.57 -28.07
N PHE A 49 7.82 39.73 -27.05
CA PHE A 49 8.17 38.70 -26.09
C PHE A 49 8.17 39.29 -24.68
N VAL A 50 7.48 38.63 -23.74
CA VAL A 50 7.47 38.98 -22.33
C VAL A 50 7.90 37.79 -21.48
N LYS A 51 8.73 38.05 -20.46
CA LYS A 51 9.20 37.06 -19.50
C LYS A 51 9.16 37.62 -18.06
N PRO A 52 8.34 37.03 -17.16
CA PRO A 52 8.47 37.24 -15.72
C PRO A 52 9.81 36.70 -15.20
N LEU A 53 10.41 37.37 -14.22
CA LEU A 53 11.66 36.93 -13.55
C LEU A 53 11.38 36.32 -12.17
N LEU A 54 12.43 35.81 -11.51
CA LEU A 54 12.41 34.94 -10.30
C LEU A 54 11.55 35.45 -9.13
N SER A 55 11.37 36.76 -8.98
CA SER A 55 10.32 37.31 -8.14
C SER A 55 9.19 37.74 -9.07
N ASP A 56 8.00 37.14 -9.01
CA ASP A 56 6.83 37.45 -9.86
C ASP A 56 6.44 38.95 -9.91
N ARG A 57 7.09 39.79 -9.10
CA ARG A 57 7.03 41.25 -9.10
C ARG A 57 7.81 41.92 -10.23
N PHE A 58 8.73 41.23 -10.91
CA PHE A 58 9.56 41.83 -11.95
C PHE A 58 9.36 41.09 -13.27
N ALA A 59 9.18 41.84 -14.35
CA ALA A 59 9.03 41.29 -15.69
C ALA A 59 9.77 42.16 -16.72
N VAL A 60 10.30 41.50 -17.74
CA VAL A 60 10.95 42.15 -18.87
C VAL A 60 10.18 41.86 -20.15
N GLY A 61 10.16 42.83 -21.06
CA GLY A 61 9.56 42.69 -22.38
C GLY A 61 10.49 43.25 -23.46
N MET A 62 10.42 42.66 -24.65
CA MET A 62 10.99 43.23 -25.86
C MET A 62 9.95 43.18 -26.98
N ASP A 63 9.85 44.24 -27.78
CA ASP A 63 9.06 44.22 -29.01
C ASP A 63 9.81 44.81 -30.19
N TRP A 64 9.46 44.33 -31.38
CA TRP A 64 9.78 44.90 -32.66
C TRP A 64 8.47 45.28 -33.36
N SER A 65 8.34 46.54 -33.73
CA SER A 65 7.27 47.04 -34.59
C SER A 65 7.85 47.61 -35.88
N SER A 66 7.18 47.36 -36.99
CA SER A 66 7.57 47.83 -38.32
C SER A 66 6.37 48.41 -39.05
N VAL A 67 6.57 49.57 -39.67
CA VAL A 67 5.65 50.16 -40.65
C VAL A 67 6.44 50.38 -41.93
N GLY A 68 5.94 49.87 -43.04
CA GLY A 68 6.63 50.00 -44.32
C GLY A 68 5.69 50.08 -45.50
N PHE A 69 6.15 50.76 -46.55
CA PHE A 69 5.48 50.95 -47.82
C PHE A 69 6.51 50.80 -48.94
N ASP A 70 6.15 50.15 -50.04
CA ASP A 70 7.03 49.98 -51.20
C ASP A 70 6.17 49.86 -52.48
N ASP A 71 6.31 50.83 -53.38
CA ASP A 71 5.66 50.82 -54.71
C ASP A 71 6.64 50.64 -55.87
N LYS A 72 7.86 50.15 -55.59
CA LYS A 72 9.04 50.00 -56.47
C LYS A 72 9.84 51.28 -56.72
N GLU A 73 9.21 52.45 -56.71
CA GLU A 73 9.90 53.74 -56.87
C GLU A 73 10.16 54.34 -55.49
N LEU A 74 9.12 54.50 -54.67
CA LEU A 74 9.16 54.97 -53.30
C LEU A 74 9.12 53.80 -52.32
N GLY A 75 10.18 53.70 -51.50
CA GLY A 75 10.23 52.80 -50.36
C GLY A 75 10.27 53.61 -49.06
N TYR A 76 9.50 53.18 -48.07
CA TYR A 76 9.55 53.70 -46.71
C TYR A 76 9.62 52.52 -45.74
N SER A 77 10.51 52.60 -44.77
CA SER A 77 10.58 51.62 -43.69
C SER A 77 10.89 52.33 -42.39
N GLU A 78 10.05 52.12 -41.38
CA GLU A 78 10.28 52.52 -40.01
C GLU A 78 10.23 51.27 -39.13
N ASN A 79 11.26 51.08 -38.31
CA ASN A 79 11.36 49.97 -37.38
C ASN A 79 11.68 50.49 -35.99
N LYS A 80 10.98 49.94 -35.01
CA LYS A 80 11.08 50.33 -33.61
C LYS A 80 11.35 49.08 -32.78
N LEU A 81 12.42 49.11 -32.01
CA LEU A 81 12.78 48.09 -31.02
C LEU A 81 12.56 48.68 -29.64
N ASN A 82 11.69 48.05 -28.86
CA ASN A 82 11.41 48.45 -27.50
C ASN A 82 11.99 47.43 -26.52
N PHE A 83 12.62 47.92 -25.46
CA PHE A 83 13.04 47.12 -24.31
C PHE A 83 12.33 47.68 -23.07
N ALA A 84 11.42 46.91 -22.50
CA ALA A 84 10.62 47.33 -21.36
C ALA A 84 10.92 46.53 -20.10
N PHE A 85 10.82 47.20 -18.97
CA PHE A 85 10.88 46.60 -17.65
C PHE A 85 9.67 47.06 -16.83
N GLY A 86 9.07 46.12 -16.11
CA GLY A 86 7.94 46.37 -15.22
C GLY A 86 8.24 45.85 -13.83
N PHE A 87 7.77 46.59 -12.82
CA PHE A 87 7.95 46.27 -11.42
C PHE A 87 6.65 46.49 -10.62
N GLU A 88 6.19 45.45 -9.94
CA GLU A 88 5.10 45.49 -8.96
C GLU A 88 5.65 45.95 -7.60
N VAL A 89 5.58 47.26 -7.35
CA VAL A 89 5.99 47.87 -6.07
C VAL A 89 5.10 47.37 -4.93
N HIS A 90 3.80 47.25 -5.21
CA HIS A 90 2.79 46.79 -4.27
C HIS A 90 1.65 46.08 -5.02
N LYS A 91 0.86 45.24 -4.34
CA LYS A 91 -0.28 44.51 -4.96
C LYS A 91 -1.32 45.39 -5.68
N LYS A 92 -1.32 46.71 -5.41
CA LYS A 92 -2.22 47.71 -6.01
C LYS A 92 -1.50 48.70 -6.92
N PHE A 93 -0.18 48.61 -7.06
CA PHE A 93 0.61 49.61 -7.77
C PHE A 93 1.80 48.98 -8.48
N SER A 94 1.86 49.23 -9.79
CA SER A 94 2.95 48.80 -10.66
C SER A 94 3.46 50.00 -11.45
N LEU A 95 4.76 49.98 -11.74
CA LEU A 95 5.43 50.94 -12.60
C LEU A 95 6.17 50.19 -13.71
N GLY A 96 6.42 50.87 -14.81
CA GLY A 96 7.27 50.33 -15.85
C GLY A 96 7.89 51.44 -16.69
N ALA A 97 8.92 51.10 -17.44
CA ALA A 97 9.50 52.00 -18.42
C ALA A 97 10.00 51.21 -19.62
N THR A 98 10.07 51.91 -20.76
CA THR A 98 10.45 51.38 -22.06
C THR A 98 11.55 52.24 -22.66
N LEU A 99 12.64 51.61 -23.07
CA LEU A 99 13.66 52.18 -23.94
C LEU A 99 13.32 51.85 -25.40
N LYS A 100 13.20 52.87 -26.22
CA LYS A 100 12.83 52.78 -27.64
C LYS A 100 14.05 53.06 -28.50
N TYR A 101 14.36 52.16 -29.43
CA TYR A 101 15.34 52.40 -30.49
C TYR A 101 14.63 52.39 -31.83
N LEU A 102 14.64 53.54 -32.49
CA LEU A 102 13.91 53.78 -33.72
C LEU A 102 14.90 53.94 -34.87
N PHE A 103 14.66 53.28 -35.99
CA PHE A 103 15.44 53.44 -37.20
C PHE A 103 14.54 53.42 -38.42
N ARG A 104 14.78 54.36 -39.32
CA ARG A 104 13.96 54.54 -40.51
C ARG A 104 14.80 54.81 -41.74
N ASP A 105 14.22 54.54 -42.89
CA ASP A 105 14.78 54.90 -44.18
C ASP A 105 13.65 55.24 -45.16
N MET A 106 13.96 56.15 -46.06
CA MET A 106 13.10 56.49 -47.20
C MET A 106 13.97 56.41 -48.44
N THR A 107 13.55 55.59 -49.39
CA THR A 107 14.27 55.31 -50.62
C THR A 107 13.46 55.80 -51.82
N LEU A 108 14.13 56.42 -52.79
CA LEU A 108 13.57 56.74 -54.10
C LEU A 108 14.47 56.11 -55.16
N ASP A 109 13.91 55.26 -56.01
CA ASP A 109 14.62 54.46 -57.03
C ASP A 109 15.81 53.67 -56.44
N GLY A 110 15.61 53.10 -55.25
CA GLY A 110 16.65 52.36 -54.51
C GLY A 110 17.73 53.22 -53.85
N THR A 111 17.67 54.55 -54.00
CA THR A 111 18.60 55.48 -53.33
C THR A 111 18.03 55.95 -51.99
N SER A 112 18.79 55.78 -50.90
CA SER A 112 18.39 56.19 -49.54
C SER A 112 18.57 57.69 -49.33
N TYR A 113 17.48 58.37 -48.95
CA TYR A 113 17.42 59.80 -48.63
C TYR A 113 17.11 60.08 -47.16
N GLY A 114 16.60 59.08 -46.42
CA GLY A 114 16.02 59.29 -45.08
C GLY A 114 16.67 58.51 -43.95
N LYS A 115 17.79 57.82 -44.19
CA LYS A 115 18.37 56.91 -43.19
C LYS A 115 18.73 57.63 -41.90
N SER A 116 18.01 57.30 -40.85
CA SER A 116 18.12 57.94 -39.54
C SER A 116 17.81 56.97 -38.41
N SER A 117 18.38 57.21 -37.23
CA SER A 117 18.07 56.46 -36.02
C SER A 117 18.05 57.32 -34.78
N GLY A 118 17.34 56.86 -33.74
CA GLY A 118 17.04 57.64 -32.55
C GLY A 118 16.69 56.80 -31.35
N ILE A 119 16.70 57.42 -30.17
CA ILE A 119 16.35 56.81 -28.90
C ILE A 119 15.19 57.59 -28.27
N GLY A 120 14.23 56.88 -27.70
CA GLY A 120 13.11 57.42 -26.95
C GLY A 120 12.89 56.70 -25.63
N TYR A 121 12.11 57.32 -24.74
CA TYR A 121 11.80 56.77 -23.42
C TYR A 121 10.32 56.92 -23.12
N ASP A 122 9.69 55.85 -22.67
CA ASP A 122 8.32 55.85 -22.20
C ASP A 122 8.27 55.38 -20.73
N VAL A 123 7.33 55.90 -19.94
CA VAL A 123 7.10 55.51 -18.54
C VAL A 123 5.62 55.25 -18.33
N GLY A 124 5.32 54.16 -17.64
CA GLY A 124 3.96 53.71 -17.35
C GLY A 124 3.72 53.55 -15.85
N PHE A 125 2.51 53.86 -15.42
CA PHE A 125 2.00 53.57 -14.10
C PHE A 125 0.66 52.84 -14.21
N LEU A 126 0.42 51.94 -13.26
CA LEU A 126 -0.82 51.17 -13.18
C LEU A 126 -1.24 51.04 -11.72
N ILE A 127 -2.48 51.45 -11.42
CA ILE A 127 -3.06 51.49 -10.08
C ILE A 127 -4.33 50.63 -10.07
N MET A 128 -4.47 49.76 -9.07
CA MET A 128 -5.66 48.94 -8.84
C MET A 128 -6.32 49.32 -7.50
N PRO A 129 -7.07 50.42 -7.43
CA PRO A 129 -7.69 50.87 -6.17
C PRO A 129 -8.70 49.85 -5.62
N LEU A 130 -9.42 49.17 -6.51
CA LEU A 130 -10.41 48.11 -6.21
C LEU A 130 -10.14 46.88 -7.08
N LYS A 131 -10.58 45.69 -6.65
CA LYS A 131 -10.37 44.42 -7.38
C LYS A 131 -10.88 44.43 -8.84
N LYS A 132 -11.86 45.28 -9.16
CA LYS A 132 -12.52 45.37 -10.47
C LYS A 132 -12.21 46.65 -11.23
N LEU A 133 -11.35 47.53 -10.70
CA LEU A 133 -11.08 48.85 -11.25
C LEU A 133 -9.58 49.04 -11.40
N ARG A 134 -9.12 49.37 -12.61
CA ARG A 134 -7.73 49.74 -12.89
C ARG A 134 -7.68 51.13 -13.48
N MET A 135 -6.63 51.86 -13.12
CA MET A 135 -6.30 53.16 -13.68
C MET A 135 -4.88 53.09 -14.21
N GLY A 136 -4.65 53.61 -15.41
CA GLY A 136 -3.36 53.61 -16.08
C GLY A 136 -2.93 55.03 -16.41
N ILE A 137 -1.64 55.30 -16.33
CA ILE A 137 -1.02 56.55 -16.76
C ILE A 137 0.16 56.19 -17.65
N GLY A 138 0.21 56.75 -18.85
CA GLY A 138 1.33 56.61 -19.78
C GLY A 138 1.95 57.96 -20.10
N LEU A 139 3.27 58.06 -19.97
CA LEU A 139 4.09 59.18 -20.40
C LEU A 139 4.97 58.68 -21.54
N TYR A 140 4.77 59.18 -22.75
CA TYR A 140 5.45 58.68 -23.94
C TYR A 140 6.39 59.73 -24.50
N ASP A 141 7.48 59.25 -25.09
CA ASP A 141 8.48 60.07 -25.78
C ASP A 141 8.98 61.21 -24.89
N LEU A 142 9.39 60.88 -23.65
CA LEU A 142 9.90 61.83 -22.67
C LEU A 142 11.11 62.60 -23.23
N GLY A 143 10.98 63.93 -23.32
CA GLY A 143 12.00 64.79 -23.93
C GLY A 143 11.97 64.84 -25.47
N GLY A 144 11.00 64.16 -26.10
CA GLY A 144 10.87 63.98 -27.53
C GLY A 144 11.81 62.90 -28.07
N THR A 145 11.31 62.01 -28.94
CA THR A 145 12.16 61.04 -29.62
C THR A 145 12.84 61.72 -30.81
N GLN A 146 14.15 61.93 -30.69
CA GLN A 146 14.97 62.55 -31.72
C GLN A 146 15.68 61.50 -32.56
N VAL A 147 15.67 61.68 -33.88
CA VAL A 147 16.49 60.90 -34.82
C VAL A 147 17.61 61.75 -35.39
N SER A 148 18.76 61.12 -35.64
CA SER A 148 19.92 61.73 -36.28
C SER A 148 20.13 61.15 -37.68
N TYR A 149 20.37 62.01 -38.65
CA TYR A 149 20.67 61.67 -40.03
C TYR A 149 22.19 61.59 -40.28
N LYS A 150 22.58 61.06 -41.44
CA LYS A 150 24.00 60.94 -41.85
C LYS A 150 24.73 62.29 -41.92
N ASP A 151 24.03 63.37 -42.23
CA ASP A 151 24.56 64.74 -42.30
C ASP A 151 24.64 65.43 -40.92
N LYS A 152 24.35 64.69 -39.84
CA LYS A 152 24.30 65.16 -38.44
C LYS A 152 23.19 66.15 -38.14
N THR A 153 22.21 66.31 -39.03
CA THR A 153 20.96 66.99 -38.66
C THR A 153 20.15 66.09 -37.71
N SER A 154 19.42 66.71 -36.79
CA SER A 154 18.56 66.02 -35.83
C SER A 154 17.14 66.56 -35.93
N GLU A 155 16.16 65.66 -35.89
CA GLU A 155 14.73 66.00 -35.95
C GLU A 155 13.99 65.29 -34.82
N THR A 156 13.06 65.99 -34.15
CA THR A 156 12.14 65.36 -33.20
C THR A 156 10.96 64.79 -33.97
N ILE A 157 10.86 63.47 -34.03
CA ILE A 157 9.84 62.80 -34.87
C ILE A 157 8.65 62.28 -34.09
N LEU A 158 8.79 62.12 -32.76
CA LEU A 158 7.68 61.87 -31.86
C LEU A 158 7.74 62.90 -30.73
N GLY A 159 6.66 63.68 -30.60
CA GLY A 159 6.50 64.63 -29.51
C GLY A 159 6.10 63.93 -28.21
N GLN A 160 6.39 64.57 -27.08
CA GLN A 160 5.99 64.06 -25.78
C GLN A 160 4.46 63.96 -25.69
N ALA A 161 3.95 62.81 -25.25
CA ALA A 161 2.52 62.57 -25.10
C ALA A 161 2.18 62.03 -23.71
N PHE A 162 0.93 62.25 -23.30
CA PHE A 162 0.38 61.76 -22.05
C PHE A 162 -0.95 61.08 -22.31
N LYS A 163 -1.15 59.90 -21.72
CA LYS A 163 -2.42 59.17 -21.78
C LYS A 163 -2.88 58.75 -20.40
N LEU A 164 -4.18 58.90 -20.16
CA LEU A 164 -4.89 58.40 -18.97
C LEU A 164 -5.83 57.29 -19.40
N GLY A 165 -5.83 56.18 -18.68
CA GLY A 165 -6.74 55.07 -18.91
C GLY A 165 -7.52 54.69 -17.67
N ILE A 166 -8.73 54.20 -17.86
CA ILE A 166 -9.54 53.54 -16.84
C ILE A 166 -10.12 52.25 -17.41
N SER A 167 -10.09 51.17 -16.63
CA SER A 167 -10.77 49.92 -16.98
C SER A 167 -11.57 49.37 -15.80
N TYR A 168 -12.76 48.87 -16.09
CA TYR A 168 -13.72 48.39 -15.11
C TYR A 168 -14.30 47.03 -15.54
N MET A 169 -14.34 46.08 -14.61
CA MET A 169 -14.90 44.75 -14.82
C MET A 169 -16.22 44.59 -14.04
N PRO A 170 -17.36 45.06 -14.56
CA PRO A 170 -18.65 45.02 -13.85
C PRO A 170 -19.06 43.58 -13.49
N ILE A 171 -18.99 42.68 -14.46
CA ILE A 171 -19.32 41.26 -14.34
C ILE A 171 -18.12 40.41 -14.80
N ASN A 172 -18.06 39.16 -14.35
CA ASN A 172 -16.99 38.25 -14.75
C ASN A 172 -16.96 38.10 -16.28
N GLY A 173 -15.79 38.32 -16.86
CA GLY A 173 -15.58 38.21 -18.31
C GLY A 173 -15.89 39.47 -19.11
N LEU A 174 -16.56 40.50 -18.57
CA LEU A 174 -16.81 41.77 -19.27
C LEU A 174 -15.85 42.86 -18.77
N THR A 175 -14.97 43.35 -19.65
CA THR A 175 -14.08 44.49 -19.40
C THR A 175 -14.55 45.69 -20.20
N LEU A 176 -14.77 46.82 -19.53
CA LEU A 176 -14.99 48.13 -20.15
C LEU A 176 -13.73 48.96 -19.97
N ALA A 177 -13.31 49.70 -21.00
CA ALA A 177 -12.12 50.52 -20.96
C ALA A 177 -12.35 51.87 -21.65
N ALA A 178 -11.73 52.91 -21.12
CA ALA A 178 -11.69 54.23 -21.72
C ALA A 178 -10.31 54.86 -21.53
N ASP A 179 -9.75 55.40 -22.61
CA ASP A 179 -8.50 56.15 -22.54
C ASP A 179 -8.66 57.57 -23.11
N PHE A 180 -7.90 58.50 -22.57
CA PHE A 180 -7.84 59.91 -22.97
C PHE A 180 -6.38 60.32 -23.21
N GLY A 181 -6.11 60.98 -24.34
CA GLY A 181 -4.81 61.54 -24.67
C GLY A 181 -4.87 62.34 -25.96
N ASP A 182 -4.32 61.77 -27.04
CA ASP A 182 -4.48 62.24 -28.43
C ASP A 182 -5.92 62.13 -28.93
N ARG A 183 -6.62 61.06 -28.53
CA ARG A 183 -8.01 60.78 -28.86
C ARG A 183 -8.80 60.34 -27.63
N TYR A 184 -10.12 60.36 -27.73
CA TYR A 184 -10.96 59.56 -26.84
C TYR A 184 -11.04 58.14 -27.38
N HIS A 185 -10.73 57.17 -26.54
CA HIS A 185 -10.84 55.75 -26.86
C HIS A 185 -11.85 55.11 -25.92
N LEU A 186 -12.78 54.32 -26.47
CA LEU A 186 -13.72 53.51 -25.68
C LEU A 186 -13.69 52.08 -26.19
N GLY A 187 -13.68 51.11 -25.28
CA GLY A 187 -13.62 49.70 -25.63
C GLY A 187 -14.42 48.81 -24.67
N ALA A 188 -14.93 47.70 -25.20
CA ALA A 188 -15.56 46.64 -24.43
C ALA A 188 -15.07 45.28 -24.90
N GLU A 189 -14.69 44.41 -23.97
CA GLU A 189 -14.28 43.03 -24.21
C GLU A 189 -15.17 42.09 -23.40
N TYR A 190 -15.69 41.03 -24.02
CA TYR A 190 -16.39 39.95 -23.34
C TYR A 190 -15.73 38.60 -23.61
N VAL A 191 -15.30 37.92 -22.55
CA VAL A 191 -14.66 36.59 -22.61
C VAL A 191 -15.63 35.51 -22.17
N LEU A 192 -15.98 34.63 -23.11
CA LEU A 192 -16.85 33.48 -22.92
C LEU A 192 -16.03 32.21 -22.68
N ALA A 193 -16.29 31.54 -21.55
CA ALA A 193 -15.72 30.23 -21.18
C ALA A 193 -14.17 30.15 -21.25
N ASN A 194 -13.47 31.27 -21.03
CA ASN A 194 -12.00 31.38 -21.17
C ASN A 194 -11.45 30.93 -22.53
N ARG A 195 -12.28 30.88 -23.58
CA ARG A 195 -11.92 30.38 -24.92
C ARG A 195 -12.22 31.36 -26.03
N LEU A 196 -13.38 32.02 -25.99
CA LEU A 196 -13.82 32.94 -27.04
C LEU A 196 -13.89 34.34 -26.46
N SER A 197 -13.30 35.33 -27.13
CA SER A 197 -13.48 36.73 -26.76
C SER A 197 -14.12 37.51 -27.90
N PHE A 198 -14.95 38.48 -27.55
CA PHE A 198 -15.53 39.46 -28.47
C PHE A 198 -15.16 40.85 -28.00
N ARG A 199 -14.74 41.70 -28.93
CA ARG A 199 -14.28 43.05 -28.66
C ARG A 199 -15.00 44.05 -29.55
N ALA A 200 -15.38 45.17 -28.98
CA ALA A 200 -15.85 46.35 -29.70
C ALA A 200 -15.09 47.57 -29.20
N GLY A 201 -15.00 48.62 -29.99
CA GLY A 201 -14.54 49.90 -29.51
C GLY A 201 -14.58 50.99 -30.56
N MET A 202 -14.41 52.22 -30.11
CA MET A 202 -14.39 53.42 -30.94
C MET A 202 -13.22 54.31 -30.54
N GLN A 203 -12.69 55.06 -31.49
CA GLN A 203 -11.77 56.17 -31.25
C GLN A 203 -12.31 57.44 -31.92
N GLN A 204 -12.15 58.58 -31.25
CA GLN A 204 -12.67 59.87 -31.67
C GLN A 204 -11.62 60.97 -31.47
N ASP A 205 -11.34 61.73 -32.53
CA ASP A 205 -10.50 62.92 -32.44
C ASP A 205 -11.18 64.03 -31.60
N TYR A 206 -10.41 64.71 -30.75
CA TYR A 206 -10.89 65.84 -29.94
C TYR A 206 -10.59 67.21 -30.57
N SER A 207 -9.60 67.30 -31.45
CA SER A 207 -9.18 68.55 -32.11
C SER A 207 -9.02 68.36 -33.62
N GLY A 208 -9.74 69.16 -34.41
CA GLY A 208 -9.72 69.17 -35.88
C GLY A 208 -10.97 69.87 -36.43
N ASP A 209 -10.93 70.34 -37.68
CA ASP A 209 -12.07 71.00 -38.34
C ASP A 209 -13.25 70.03 -38.59
N GLU A 210 -12.94 68.73 -38.78
CA GLU A 210 -13.92 67.64 -38.84
C GLU A 210 -13.48 66.47 -37.92
N PRO A 211 -14.21 66.18 -36.83
CA PRO A 211 -13.79 65.16 -35.88
C PRO A 211 -14.08 63.74 -36.40
N ILE A 212 -13.02 62.97 -36.67
CA ILE A 212 -13.11 61.63 -37.25
C ILE A 212 -13.46 60.59 -36.18
N MET A 213 -14.50 59.80 -36.43
CA MET A 213 -14.86 58.62 -35.62
C MET A 213 -14.43 57.35 -36.35
N VAL A 214 -13.70 56.47 -35.67
CA VAL A 214 -13.30 55.16 -36.21
C VAL A 214 -13.82 54.07 -35.28
N ILE A 215 -14.57 53.12 -35.84
CA ILE A 215 -15.16 52.00 -35.09
C ILE A 215 -14.34 50.74 -35.33
N SER A 216 -14.21 49.91 -34.30
CA SER A 216 -13.49 48.65 -34.35
C SER A 216 -14.28 47.51 -33.73
N ALA A 217 -14.13 46.33 -34.29
CA ALA A 217 -14.62 45.07 -33.75
C ALA A 217 -13.52 44.03 -33.78
N GLY A 218 -13.60 42.99 -32.95
CA GLY A 218 -12.64 41.90 -32.97
C GLY A 218 -13.13 40.67 -32.24
N THR A 219 -12.46 39.56 -32.51
CA THR A 219 -12.73 38.28 -31.85
C THR A 219 -11.41 37.56 -31.61
N SER A 220 -11.36 36.74 -30.56
CA SER A 220 -10.26 35.78 -30.41
C SER A 220 -10.73 34.39 -30.02
N ILE A 221 -9.92 33.40 -30.38
CA ILE A 221 -10.10 32.00 -30.01
C ILE A 221 -8.81 31.52 -29.34
N LYS A 222 -8.95 31.00 -28.12
CA LYS A 222 -7.87 30.38 -27.35
C LYS A 222 -7.97 28.86 -27.41
N PHE A 223 -6.91 28.24 -27.89
CA PHE A 223 -6.69 26.80 -27.90
C PHE A 223 -5.39 26.45 -27.17
N LYS A 224 -5.51 25.91 -25.94
CA LYS A 224 -4.38 25.68 -25.03
C LYS A 224 -3.57 26.99 -24.84
N SER A 225 -2.27 26.95 -25.11
CA SER A 225 -1.36 28.08 -25.08
C SER A 225 -1.48 29.02 -26.28
N ILE A 226 -2.21 28.67 -27.34
CA ILE A 226 -2.27 29.47 -28.58
C ILE A 226 -3.55 30.32 -28.57
N ILE A 227 -3.41 31.60 -28.91
CA ILE A 227 -4.52 32.52 -29.12
C ILE A 227 -4.42 33.05 -30.54
N VAL A 228 -5.51 32.94 -31.30
CA VAL A 228 -5.66 33.57 -32.62
C VAL A 228 -6.66 34.71 -32.47
N GLU A 229 -6.27 35.91 -32.89
CA GLU A 229 -7.11 37.10 -32.81
C GLU A 229 -7.30 37.72 -34.20
N TYR A 230 -8.50 38.23 -34.42
CA TYR A 230 -8.85 39.00 -35.59
C TYR A 230 -9.46 40.33 -35.16
N GLY A 231 -8.96 41.41 -35.73
CA GLY A 231 -9.44 42.78 -35.54
C GLY A 231 -9.87 43.40 -36.87
N TYR A 232 -10.96 44.13 -36.81
CA TYR A 232 -11.51 44.91 -37.90
C TYR A 232 -11.62 46.37 -37.45
N GLU A 233 -11.14 47.30 -38.26
CA GLU A 233 -11.20 48.74 -38.02
C GLU A 233 -11.78 49.43 -39.25
N SER A 234 -12.85 50.21 -39.06
CA SER A 234 -13.57 50.92 -40.11
C SER A 234 -13.32 52.42 -40.00
N HIS A 235 -12.57 52.93 -40.96
CA HIS A 235 -12.30 54.36 -41.11
C HIS A 235 -13.37 54.99 -42.03
N PRO A 236 -13.84 56.22 -41.77
CA PRO A 236 -14.93 56.81 -42.54
C PRO A 236 -14.54 57.20 -43.98
N TYR A 237 -13.26 57.46 -44.24
CA TYR A 237 -12.77 57.90 -45.55
C TYR A 237 -11.82 56.91 -46.24
N LEU A 238 -11.33 55.91 -45.52
CA LEU A 238 -10.31 54.97 -45.99
C LEU A 238 -10.86 53.56 -45.91
N GLU A 239 -10.33 52.64 -46.73
CA GLU A 239 -10.76 51.25 -46.69
C GLU A 239 -10.53 50.63 -45.30
N PRO A 240 -11.33 49.63 -44.90
CA PRO A 240 -11.17 48.99 -43.60
C PRO A 240 -9.82 48.30 -43.44
N THR A 241 -9.29 48.33 -42.22
CA THR A 241 -8.06 47.62 -41.86
C THR A 241 -8.40 46.29 -41.18
N HIS A 242 -7.76 45.22 -41.62
CA HIS A 242 -7.84 43.90 -41.02
C HIS A 242 -6.53 43.59 -40.29
N ARG A 243 -6.62 43.24 -39.00
CA ARG A 243 -5.47 42.86 -38.17
C ARG A 243 -5.59 41.39 -37.79
N ILE A 244 -4.53 40.63 -37.97
CA ILE A 244 -4.45 39.23 -37.51
C ILE A 244 -3.32 39.14 -36.50
N SER A 245 -3.61 38.58 -35.32
CA SER A 245 -2.63 38.36 -34.27
C SER A 245 -2.59 36.89 -33.84
N LEU A 246 -1.39 36.43 -33.51
CA LEU A 246 -1.14 35.11 -32.92
C LEU A 246 -0.34 35.29 -31.64
N ALA A 247 -0.83 34.74 -30.53
CA ALA A 247 -0.11 34.75 -29.26
C ALA A 247 0.12 33.34 -28.70
N LEU A 248 1.29 33.12 -28.10
CA LEU A 248 1.65 31.90 -27.37
C LEU A 248 1.88 32.23 -25.90
N GLN A 249 1.00 31.75 -25.03
CA GLN A 249 1.02 31.96 -23.59
C GLN A 249 1.49 30.70 -22.83
N LEU A 250 2.60 30.81 -22.12
CA LEU A 250 3.23 29.73 -21.35
C LEU A 250 3.19 30.06 -19.85
N SER A 251 2.34 29.36 -19.10
CA SER A 251 2.24 29.51 -17.63
C SER A 251 3.27 28.66 -16.89
N PRO A 252 3.92 29.19 -15.84
CA PRO A 252 4.83 28.42 -15.00
C PRO A 252 4.07 27.37 -14.15
N ALA A 253 4.73 26.24 -13.87
CA ALA A 253 4.21 25.25 -12.93
C ALA A 253 4.18 25.85 -11.51
N VAL A 254 3.09 25.64 -10.79
CA VAL A 254 2.90 26.16 -9.41
C VAL A 254 3.02 25.10 -8.32
N VAL A 255 3.14 23.84 -8.72
CA VAL A 255 3.41 22.71 -7.81
C VAL A 255 4.78 22.13 -8.13
N SER A 256 5.57 21.89 -7.09
CA SER A 256 6.86 21.19 -7.18
C SER A 256 7.00 20.16 -6.07
N ILE A 257 7.67 19.04 -6.38
CA ILE A 257 8.01 17.98 -5.43
C ILE A 257 9.37 18.30 -4.81
N THR A 258 9.42 18.55 -3.50
CA THR A 258 10.61 18.98 -2.79
C THR A 258 11.37 17.80 -2.19
N THR A 259 10.67 16.92 -1.48
CA THR A 259 11.24 15.73 -0.81
C THR A 259 10.52 14.45 -1.24
N THR A 260 11.24 13.34 -1.29
CA THR A 260 10.72 12.00 -1.61
C THR A 260 11.51 10.99 -0.78
N LEU A 261 10.87 10.33 0.19
CA LEU A 261 11.50 9.34 1.06
C LEU A 261 10.64 8.07 1.13
N ILE A 262 11.24 6.91 0.89
CA ILE A 262 10.57 5.61 1.07
C ILE A 262 10.78 5.17 2.52
N ALA A 263 9.70 4.84 3.23
CA ALA A 263 9.76 4.45 4.64
C ALA A 263 10.49 3.10 4.85
N HIS A 264 10.38 2.19 3.88
CA HIS A 264 10.96 0.86 3.91
C HIS A 264 11.92 0.65 2.73
N ASN A 265 13.23 0.74 2.99
CA ASN A 265 14.28 0.53 1.99
C ASN A 265 15.40 -0.36 2.59
N PRO A 266 15.74 -1.52 2.00
CA PRO A 266 15.17 -2.11 0.77
C PRO A 266 13.72 -2.57 0.92
N ILE A 267 13.05 -2.81 -0.21
CA ILE A 267 11.65 -3.24 -0.29
C ILE A 267 11.58 -4.77 -0.41
N PHE A 268 11.12 -5.45 0.63
CA PHE A 268 10.86 -6.90 0.61
C PHE A 268 9.50 -7.22 -0.03
N ARG A 269 9.51 -7.97 -1.13
CA ARG A 269 8.29 -8.29 -1.90
C ARG A 269 7.26 -9.12 -1.11
N SER A 270 7.72 -10.02 -0.24
CA SER A 270 6.85 -10.82 0.64
C SER A 270 6.08 -9.97 1.67
N LEU A 271 6.58 -8.77 2.00
CA LEU A 271 5.93 -7.83 2.92
C LEU A 271 4.91 -6.89 2.29
N HIS A 272 4.53 -7.08 1.02
CA HIS A 272 3.64 -6.15 0.31
C HIS A 272 2.33 -5.87 1.06
N ARG A 273 1.76 -6.86 1.76
CA ARG A 273 0.54 -6.69 2.58
C ARG A 273 0.75 -5.79 3.79
N TYR A 274 1.92 -5.85 4.42
CA TYR A 274 2.29 -4.98 5.54
C TYR A 274 2.43 -3.53 5.04
N TYR A 275 3.10 -3.32 3.90
CA TYR A 275 3.22 -1.98 3.31
C TYR A 275 1.86 -1.40 2.88
N GLU A 276 0.90 -2.22 2.46
CA GLU A 276 -0.47 -1.76 2.14
C GLU A 276 -1.25 -1.29 3.38
N SER A 277 -0.79 -1.63 4.59
CA SER A 277 -1.42 -1.21 5.86
C SER A 277 -0.75 -0.01 6.55
N GLU A 278 0.40 0.44 6.05
CA GLU A 278 1.22 1.48 6.66
C GLU A 278 1.57 2.57 5.63
N PRO A 279 1.90 3.80 6.06
CA PRO A 279 2.48 4.81 5.18
C PRO A 279 3.75 4.29 4.47
N PHE A 280 3.80 4.39 3.14
CA PHE A 280 4.90 3.80 2.37
C PHE A 280 5.91 4.84 1.86
N VAL A 281 5.43 6.01 1.43
CA VAL A 281 6.28 7.11 0.94
C VAL A 281 5.89 8.43 1.57
N LYS A 282 6.88 9.20 2.01
CA LYS A 282 6.73 10.59 2.41
C LYS A 282 7.09 11.52 1.25
N VAL A 283 6.17 12.39 0.86
CA VAL A 283 6.31 13.33 -0.26
C VAL A 283 6.18 14.77 0.24
N GLY A 284 7.22 15.58 0.02
CA GLY A 284 7.18 17.03 0.22
C GLY A 284 6.61 17.72 -1.01
N LEU A 285 5.54 18.50 -0.84
CA LEU A 285 4.85 19.21 -1.90
C LEU A 285 4.78 20.70 -1.60
N LYS A 286 5.15 21.51 -2.59
CA LYS A 286 5.11 22.97 -2.51
C LYS A 286 4.07 23.54 -3.46
N ASN A 287 3.20 24.40 -2.96
CA ASN A 287 2.23 25.16 -3.76
C ASN A 287 2.56 26.65 -3.67
N ILE A 288 3.00 27.25 -4.78
CA ILE A 288 3.31 28.70 -4.83
C ILE A 288 2.10 29.57 -5.26
N SER A 289 0.95 28.96 -5.54
CA SER A 289 -0.25 29.70 -5.96
C SER A 289 -0.95 30.42 -4.80
N ASP A 290 -1.82 31.38 -5.14
CA ASP A 290 -2.60 32.16 -4.18
C ASP A 290 -3.91 31.44 -3.74
N ALA A 291 -4.12 30.18 -4.12
CA ALA A 291 -5.33 29.40 -3.79
C ALA A 291 -5.00 27.98 -3.33
N ASP A 292 -5.96 27.38 -2.60
CA ASP A 292 -5.93 25.94 -2.33
C ASP A 292 -5.97 25.17 -3.65
N LEU A 293 -5.15 24.13 -3.74
CA LEU A 293 -4.98 23.38 -4.98
C LEU A 293 -5.11 21.87 -4.71
N PRO A 294 -6.21 21.24 -5.14
CA PRO A 294 -6.31 19.78 -5.12
C PRO A 294 -5.36 19.21 -6.16
N VAL A 295 -4.55 18.24 -5.72
CA VAL A 295 -3.56 17.54 -6.53
C VAL A 295 -3.72 16.04 -6.35
N ASP A 296 -3.54 15.28 -7.42
CA ASP A 296 -3.47 13.83 -7.39
C ASP A 296 -2.00 13.42 -7.37
N VAL A 297 -1.58 12.81 -6.26
CA VAL A 297 -0.23 12.29 -6.04
C VAL A 297 -0.23 10.81 -6.38
N SER A 298 0.55 10.41 -7.38
CA SER A 298 0.68 9.02 -7.80
C SER A 298 2.09 8.49 -7.56
N LEU A 299 2.20 7.30 -6.97
CA LEU A 299 3.43 6.56 -6.75
C LEU A 299 3.48 5.35 -7.69
N PHE A 300 4.58 5.17 -8.39
CA PHE A 300 4.87 3.98 -9.18
C PHE A 300 6.17 3.33 -8.72
N VAL A 301 6.07 2.07 -8.27
CA VAL A 301 7.22 1.22 -7.93
C VAL A 301 7.38 0.16 -9.02
N PRO A 302 8.41 0.27 -9.89
CA PRO A 302 8.61 -0.70 -10.97
C PRO A 302 8.71 -2.13 -10.44
N THR A 303 8.28 -3.10 -11.24
CA THR A 303 8.23 -4.55 -10.92
C THR A 303 7.24 -4.98 -9.82
N MET A 304 6.72 -4.04 -9.04
CA MET A 304 5.71 -4.28 -8.00
C MET A 304 4.30 -3.86 -8.43
N MET A 305 4.21 -3.00 -9.45
CA MET A 305 2.97 -2.38 -9.90
C MET A 305 2.84 -2.44 -11.42
N ASP A 306 1.61 -2.69 -11.89
CA ASP A 306 1.22 -2.47 -13.28
C ASP A 306 0.59 -1.08 -13.45
N ASN A 307 -0.12 -0.60 -12.42
CA ASN A 307 -0.70 0.74 -12.36
C ASN A 307 -0.18 1.48 -11.11
N PRO A 308 0.14 2.79 -11.22
CA PRO A 308 0.52 3.59 -10.06
C PRO A 308 -0.58 3.64 -9.00
N HIS A 309 -0.20 3.61 -7.73
CA HIS A 309 -1.07 4.00 -6.62
C HIS A 309 -1.32 5.51 -6.68
N SER A 310 -2.54 5.99 -6.39
CA SER A 310 -2.85 7.43 -6.45
C SER A 310 -3.76 7.87 -5.31
N GLU A 311 -3.45 9.02 -4.72
CA GLU A 311 -4.22 9.66 -3.66
C GLU A 311 -4.40 11.16 -3.95
N THR A 312 -5.54 11.74 -3.54
CA THR A 312 -5.81 13.17 -3.72
C THR A 312 -5.49 13.93 -2.43
N VAL A 313 -4.68 14.97 -2.55
CA VAL A 313 -4.28 15.87 -1.44
C VAL A 313 -4.63 17.30 -1.81
N THR A 314 -5.03 18.14 -0.85
CA THR A 314 -5.26 19.57 -1.09
C THR A 314 -4.11 20.39 -0.51
N LEU A 315 -3.39 21.10 -1.38
CA LEU A 315 -2.25 21.93 -1.00
C LEU A 315 -2.70 23.36 -0.64
N PRO A 316 -2.42 23.86 0.57
CA PRO A 316 -2.71 25.25 0.92
C PRO A 316 -1.96 26.28 0.05
N PRO A 317 -2.43 27.52 -0.06
CA PRO A 317 -1.73 28.56 -0.81
C PRO A 317 -0.39 28.91 -0.14
N LYS A 318 0.67 29.04 -0.93
CA LYS A 318 2.01 29.44 -0.48
C LYS A 318 2.58 28.54 0.62
N SER A 319 2.28 27.26 0.58
CA SER A 319 2.76 26.27 1.55
C SER A 319 3.83 25.36 0.96
N GLU A 320 4.54 24.71 1.87
CA GLU A 320 5.43 23.58 1.62
C GLU A 320 5.21 22.59 2.76
N GLU A 321 4.58 21.46 2.47
CA GLU A 321 4.11 20.48 3.45
C GLU A 321 4.52 19.06 3.04
N GLU A 322 4.64 18.17 4.02
CA GLU A 322 4.92 16.75 3.80
C GLU A 322 3.65 15.92 3.98
N TYR A 323 3.46 14.96 3.08
CA TYR A 323 2.32 14.06 3.08
C TYR A 323 2.80 12.62 3.07
N ASP A 324 2.17 11.81 3.92
CA ASP A 324 2.34 10.37 3.95
C ASP A 324 1.39 9.74 2.92
N ILE A 325 1.96 9.06 1.93
CA ILE A 325 1.25 8.42 0.82
C ILE A 325 1.35 6.91 1.00
N GLY A 326 0.20 6.24 0.92
CA GLY A 326 0.09 4.79 0.98
C GLY A 326 0.56 4.11 -0.31
N VAL A 327 0.26 2.82 -0.41
CA VAL A 327 0.63 2.01 -1.56
C VAL A 327 -0.39 0.90 -1.81
N SER A 328 -0.53 0.51 -3.06
CA SER A 328 -1.29 -0.67 -3.47
C SER A 328 -0.52 -1.37 -4.58
N PHE A 329 -0.28 -2.67 -4.45
CA PHE A 329 0.52 -3.40 -5.42
C PHE A 329 -0.33 -4.26 -6.36
N SER A 330 0.29 -4.76 -7.43
CA SER A 330 -0.38 -5.69 -8.34
C SER A 330 -0.71 -7.02 -7.66
N SER A 331 -1.75 -7.71 -8.10
CA SER A 331 -2.09 -9.04 -7.56
C SER A 331 -1.04 -10.12 -7.89
N ASP A 332 -0.16 -9.87 -8.84
CA ASP A 332 0.89 -10.79 -9.31
C ASP A 332 2.26 -10.60 -8.63
N VAL A 333 2.30 -9.79 -7.55
CA VAL A 333 3.54 -9.40 -6.86
C VAL A 333 4.38 -10.60 -6.44
N LEU A 334 3.76 -11.72 -6.04
CA LEU A 334 4.47 -12.94 -5.64
C LEU A 334 4.48 -14.04 -6.71
N THR A 335 3.61 -13.96 -7.73
CA THR A 335 3.41 -15.06 -8.68
C THR A 335 4.08 -14.84 -10.03
N SER A 336 4.47 -13.61 -10.33
CA SER A 336 5.11 -13.25 -11.59
C SER A 336 6.58 -13.69 -11.66
N LYS A 337 7.11 -13.94 -12.86
CA LYS A 337 8.53 -14.33 -13.04
C LYS A 337 9.52 -13.28 -12.51
N LYS A 338 9.13 -12.00 -12.58
CA LYS A 338 9.88 -10.86 -12.04
C LYS A 338 10.01 -10.92 -10.51
N ALA A 339 9.11 -11.63 -9.83
CA ALA A 339 9.09 -11.73 -8.38
C ALA A 339 10.28 -12.52 -7.83
N THR A 340 10.90 -13.42 -8.59
CA THR A 340 11.99 -14.28 -8.10
C THR A 340 13.33 -13.54 -7.93
N PHE A 341 13.53 -12.43 -8.63
CA PHE A 341 14.83 -11.76 -8.69
C PHE A 341 14.87 -10.48 -7.86
N ASP A 342 16.05 -10.14 -7.37
CA ASP A 342 16.33 -8.82 -6.82
C ASP A 342 16.41 -7.81 -7.96
N ASN A 343 15.68 -6.71 -7.83
CA ASN A 343 15.61 -5.68 -8.87
C ASN A 343 16.02 -4.33 -8.28
N LEU A 344 17.06 -3.71 -8.84
CA LEU A 344 17.33 -2.30 -8.59
C LEU A 344 16.34 -1.47 -9.41
N VAL A 345 15.39 -0.83 -8.73
CA VAL A 345 14.35 -0.03 -9.38
C VAL A 345 14.48 1.42 -8.99
N GLN A 346 13.90 2.30 -9.81
CA GLN A 346 13.80 3.72 -9.51
C GLN A 346 12.32 4.10 -9.40
N PRO A 347 11.75 4.14 -8.20
CA PRO A 347 10.37 4.57 -7.99
C PRO A 347 10.15 6.00 -8.47
N GLU A 348 8.91 6.30 -8.85
CA GLU A 348 8.55 7.59 -9.42
C GLU A 348 7.31 8.14 -8.73
N VAL A 349 7.38 9.42 -8.33
CA VAL A 349 6.23 10.18 -7.85
C VAL A 349 5.83 11.18 -8.93
N LYS A 350 4.54 11.20 -9.25
CA LYS A 350 3.92 12.20 -10.13
C LYS A 350 2.82 12.93 -9.38
N VAL A 351 2.69 14.22 -9.64
CA VAL A 351 1.67 15.07 -9.05
C VAL A 351 0.94 15.76 -10.19
N SER A 352 -0.33 15.41 -10.38
CA SER A 352 -1.17 15.99 -11.42
C SER A 352 -2.20 16.93 -10.81
N TYR A 353 -2.45 18.07 -11.46
CA TYR A 353 -3.35 19.10 -10.92
C TYR A 353 -3.95 19.95 -12.04
N LYS A 354 -5.03 20.68 -11.74
CA LYS A 354 -5.66 21.61 -12.69
C LYS A 354 -5.34 23.05 -12.33
N GLN A 355 -4.79 23.80 -13.28
CA GLN A 355 -4.52 25.23 -13.14
C GLN A 355 -5.16 25.99 -14.30
N GLY A 356 -6.07 26.92 -14.00
CA GLY A 356 -6.76 27.70 -15.05
C GLY A 356 -7.59 26.85 -16.03
N GLY A 357 -8.00 25.65 -15.62
CA GLY A 357 -8.71 24.68 -16.46
C GLY A 357 -7.79 23.73 -17.26
N GLU A 358 -6.47 23.89 -17.17
CA GLU A 358 -5.49 23.00 -17.81
C GLU A 358 -4.93 21.97 -16.84
N ALA A 359 -4.72 20.74 -17.31
CA ALA A 359 -3.97 19.73 -16.57
C ALA A 359 -2.46 20.03 -16.61
N LYS A 360 -1.82 20.03 -15.45
CA LYS A 360 -0.38 20.19 -15.25
C LYS A 360 0.16 18.97 -14.50
N LEU A 361 1.46 18.72 -14.66
CA LEU A 361 2.16 17.58 -14.09
C LEU A 361 3.50 18.03 -13.52
N ALA A 362 3.78 17.66 -12.28
CA ALA A 362 5.13 17.63 -11.71
C ALA A 362 5.55 16.16 -11.54
N GLN A 363 6.79 15.81 -11.83
CA GLN A 363 7.28 14.44 -11.66
C GLN A 363 8.69 14.44 -11.09
N LYS A 364 8.98 13.50 -10.21
CA LYS A 364 10.29 13.31 -9.61
C LYS A 364 10.58 11.81 -9.49
N LYS A 365 11.70 11.40 -10.09
CA LYS A 365 12.27 10.08 -9.84
C LYS A 365 12.91 10.07 -8.48
N MET A 366 12.62 9.05 -7.69
CA MET A 366 13.16 8.88 -6.34
C MET A 366 14.58 8.31 -6.41
N GLU A 367 15.22 8.20 -5.25
CA GLU A 367 16.44 7.42 -5.11
C GLU A 367 16.18 5.96 -5.50
N SER A 368 17.18 5.31 -6.09
CA SER A 368 17.08 3.90 -6.45
C SER A 368 16.92 3.05 -5.19
N SER A 369 16.04 2.06 -5.26
CA SER A 369 15.76 1.12 -4.17
C SER A 369 15.84 -0.30 -4.69
N TYR A 370 16.36 -1.22 -3.86
CA TYR A 370 16.30 -2.64 -4.16
C TYR A 370 14.93 -3.17 -3.80
N VAL A 371 14.23 -3.72 -4.78
CA VAL A 371 13.07 -4.59 -4.55
C VAL A 371 13.58 -6.03 -4.56
N LEU A 372 13.65 -6.60 -3.37
CA LEU A 372 14.17 -7.94 -3.15
C LEU A 372 13.17 -8.99 -3.65
N GLY A 373 13.69 -10.13 -4.09
CA GLY A 373 12.91 -11.25 -4.60
C GLY A 373 11.94 -11.82 -3.56
N LYS A 374 10.96 -12.60 -4.02
CA LYS A 374 10.11 -13.40 -3.14
C LYS A 374 11.00 -14.37 -2.36
N GLY A 375 10.73 -14.51 -1.08
CA GLY A 375 11.55 -15.31 -0.17
C GLY A 375 12.63 -14.53 0.56
N LYS A 376 13.04 -13.35 0.06
CA LYS A 376 14.02 -12.54 0.78
C LYS A 376 13.47 -11.99 2.09
N LEU A 377 14.29 -12.04 3.14
CA LEU A 377 13.96 -11.57 4.48
C LEU A 377 15.21 -10.94 5.14
N THR A 378 15.01 -10.10 6.15
CA THR A 378 16.05 -9.66 7.09
C THR A 378 15.65 -10.07 8.50
N TRP A 379 16.62 -10.50 9.30
CA TRP A 379 16.45 -10.84 10.71
C TRP A 379 16.58 -9.64 11.66
N SER A 380 16.68 -8.42 11.12
CA SER A 380 16.65 -7.19 11.93
C SER A 380 15.36 -7.05 12.74
N ASN A 381 14.24 -7.57 12.23
CA ASN A 381 13.03 -7.86 12.99
C ASN A 381 12.55 -9.28 12.67
N PRO A 382 12.70 -10.24 13.61
CA PRO A 382 12.42 -11.64 13.33
C PRO A 382 10.92 -11.93 13.17
N ASP A 383 10.02 -11.07 13.65
CA ASP A 383 8.56 -11.20 13.43
C ASP A 383 8.18 -11.24 11.93
N MET A 384 9.01 -10.67 11.06
CA MET A 384 8.77 -10.60 9.62
C MET A 384 8.66 -11.98 8.98
N ILE A 385 9.25 -13.04 9.56
CA ILE A 385 9.13 -14.41 9.04
C ILE A 385 7.68 -14.90 8.98
N ALA A 386 6.78 -14.32 9.78
CA ALA A 386 5.36 -14.68 9.77
C ALA A 386 4.69 -14.45 8.40
N CYS A 387 5.24 -13.59 7.52
CA CYS A 387 4.70 -13.43 6.17
C CYS A 387 4.86 -14.67 5.28
N TYR A 388 5.66 -15.65 5.70
CA TYR A 388 5.83 -16.95 5.04
C TYR A 388 4.92 -18.05 5.61
N VAL A 389 4.22 -17.79 6.71
CA VAL A 389 3.28 -18.75 7.31
C VAL A 389 1.97 -18.72 6.55
N THR A 390 1.74 -19.77 5.75
CA THR A 390 0.66 -19.83 4.75
C THR A 390 -0.28 -21.02 4.97
N PRO A 391 -1.02 -21.08 6.09
CA PRO A 391 -1.90 -22.21 6.41
C PRO A 391 -3.08 -22.37 5.43
N ALA A 392 -3.41 -21.32 4.67
CA ALA A 392 -4.48 -21.33 3.67
C ALA A 392 -4.00 -21.69 2.25
N ASP A 393 -2.70 -21.93 2.03
CA ASP A 393 -2.20 -22.41 0.75
C ASP A 393 -2.83 -23.78 0.43
N ALA A 394 -3.26 -23.97 -0.82
CA ALA A 394 -4.02 -25.15 -1.22
C ALA A 394 -3.23 -26.46 -1.11
N ILE A 395 -1.91 -26.42 -1.32
CA ILE A 395 -1.03 -27.58 -1.19
C ILE A 395 -0.80 -27.88 0.29
N VAL A 396 -0.58 -26.86 1.11
CA VAL A 396 -0.45 -27.00 2.57
C VAL A 396 -1.72 -27.59 3.17
N ASP A 397 -2.90 -27.07 2.81
CA ASP A 397 -4.20 -27.55 3.28
C ASP A 397 -4.45 -29.01 2.89
N LYS A 398 -4.26 -29.32 1.60
CA LYS A 398 -4.47 -30.68 1.09
C LYS A 398 -3.49 -31.67 1.71
N PHE A 399 -2.23 -31.28 1.93
CA PHE A 399 -1.25 -32.12 2.63
C PHE A 399 -1.68 -32.38 4.08
N ALA A 400 -1.87 -31.33 4.89
CA ALA A 400 -2.21 -31.46 6.31
C ALA A 400 -3.48 -32.28 6.53
N ARG A 401 -4.57 -31.94 5.83
CA ARG A 401 -5.88 -32.58 6.04
C ARG A 401 -5.91 -34.03 5.57
N SER A 402 -5.24 -34.36 4.46
CA SER A 402 -5.22 -35.73 3.94
C SER A 402 -4.52 -36.70 4.89
N PHE A 403 -3.38 -36.30 5.46
CA PHE A 403 -2.65 -37.12 6.44
C PHE A 403 -3.43 -37.31 7.73
N ILE A 404 -4.01 -36.25 8.29
CA ILE A 404 -4.83 -36.35 9.51
C ILE A 404 -6.08 -37.22 9.26
N GLN A 405 -6.73 -37.09 8.10
CA GLN A 405 -7.88 -37.91 7.76
C GLN A 405 -7.51 -39.39 7.62
N TYR A 406 -6.43 -39.71 6.90
CA TYR A 406 -5.99 -41.09 6.69
C TYR A 406 -5.58 -41.77 8.01
N TYR A 407 -4.80 -41.09 8.84
CA TYR A 407 -4.31 -41.60 10.13
C TYR A 407 -5.27 -41.37 11.31
N THR A 408 -6.54 -41.01 11.04
CA THR A 408 -7.55 -40.87 12.10
C THR A 408 -7.67 -42.11 13.00
N PRO A 409 -7.62 -43.37 12.49
CA PRO A 409 -7.61 -44.56 13.34
C PRO A 409 -6.43 -44.59 14.32
N VAL A 410 -5.22 -44.24 13.87
CA VAL A 410 -4.02 -44.16 14.71
C VAL A 410 -4.15 -43.07 15.76
N LEU A 411 -4.64 -41.90 15.35
CA LEU A 411 -4.90 -40.78 16.25
C LEU A 411 -5.90 -41.14 17.36
N ASN A 412 -6.89 -41.98 17.06
CA ASN A 412 -7.88 -42.45 18.03
C ASN A 412 -7.32 -43.52 18.97
N ASP A 413 -6.66 -44.54 18.40
CA ASP A 413 -6.27 -45.74 19.15
C ASP A 413 -4.98 -45.54 19.95
N TYR A 414 -4.07 -44.68 19.50
CA TYR A 414 -2.73 -44.54 20.10
C TYR A 414 -2.47 -43.15 20.70
N PHE A 415 -2.98 -42.06 20.12
CA PHE A 415 -2.60 -40.70 20.53
C PHE A 415 -3.73 -39.87 21.18
N GLY A 416 -4.92 -40.46 21.37
CA GLY A 416 -6.03 -39.82 22.08
C GLY A 416 -6.58 -38.53 21.45
N ARG A 417 -6.40 -38.31 20.14
CA ARG A 417 -6.78 -37.06 19.44
C ARG A 417 -6.15 -35.78 20.02
N SER A 418 -4.99 -35.90 20.66
CA SER A 418 -4.21 -34.78 21.18
C SER A 418 -3.57 -33.93 20.07
N ASN A 419 -3.19 -32.70 20.40
CA ASN A 419 -2.37 -31.88 19.49
C ASN A 419 -0.98 -32.50 19.29
N LEU A 420 -0.42 -33.13 20.32
CA LEU A 420 0.82 -33.92 20.23
C LEU A 420 0.71 -35.01 19.14
N GLY A 421 -0.38 -35.79 19.15
CA GLY A 421 -0.63 -36.82 18.12
C GLY A 421 -0.76 -36.26 16.70
N ARG A 422 -1.41 -35.09 16.54
CA ARG A 422 -1.49 -34.39 15.24
C ARG A 422 -0.12 -33.91 14.80
N GLY A 423 0.68 -33.40 15.74
CA GLY A 423 2.05 -32.97 15.52
C GLY A 423 2.95 -34.11 15.03
N ILE A 424 2.90 -35.27 15.71
CA ILE A 424 3.63 -36.49 15.33
C ILE A 424 3.28 -36.90 13.89
N ILE A 425 1.99 -37.06 13.59
CA ILE A 425 1.54 -37.50 12.25
C ILE A 425 2.03 -36.56 11.16
N LEU A 426 1.91 -35.24 11.35
CA LEU A 426 2.35 -34.26 10.35
C LEU A 426 3.88 -34.23 10.21
N TYR A 427 4.62 -34.38 11.31
CA TYR A 427 6.08 -34.40 11.28
C TYR A 427 6.61 -35.61 10.52
N ASP A 428 6.08 -36.80 10.81
CA ASP A 428 6.47 -38.03 10.11
C ASP A 428 6.00 -38.03 8.65
N ALA A 429 4.89 -37.37 8.34
CA ALA A 429 4.44 -37.15 6.98
C ALA A 429 5.48 -36.36 6.17
N LEU A 430 6.12 -35.34 6.76
CA LEU A 430 7.20 -34.60 6.10
C LEU A 430 8.42 -35.49 5.83
N GLY A 431 8.84 -36.28 6.83
CA GLY A 431 9.95 -37.22 6.68
C GLY A 431 9.70 -38.27 5.60
N THR A 432 8.49 -38.84 5.56
CA THR A 432 8.11 -39.85 4.57
C THR A 432 7.81 -39.31 3.19
N HIS A 433 7.38 -38.06 3.08
CA HIS A 433 7.32 -37.34 1.82
C HIS A 433 8.71 -37.11 1.20
N GLY A 434 9.77 -37.26 2.01
CA GLY A 434 11.16 -37.21 1.60
C GLY A 434 11.77 -35.82 1.68
N LEU A 435 11.30 -34.99 2.62
CA LEU A 435 11.96 -33.71 2.91
C LEU A 435 13.37 -33.95 3.46
N VAL A 436 14.31 -33.13 2.99
CA VAL A 436 15.71 -33.18 3.39
C VAL A 436 16.12 -31.81 3.91
N TYR A 437 16.69 -31.78 5.13
CA TYR A 437 17.39 -30.62 5.63
C TYR A 437 18.71 -30.43 4.90
N ASN A 438 18.94 -29.24 4.35
CA ASN A 438 20.17 -28.86 3.71
C ASN A 438 20.53 -27.43 4.09
N ILE A 439 21.68 -27.24 4.73
CA ILE A 439 22.18 -25.93 5.13
C ILE A 439 22.41 -25.08 3.87
N ASP A 440 21.88 -23.86 3.86
CA ASP A 440 22.24 -22.88 2.83
C ASP A 440 23.71 -22.47 3.01
N LEU A 441 24.51 -22.69 1.95
CA LEU A 441 25.93 -22.34 1.93
C LEU A 441 26.18 -20.90 1.42
N GLU A 442 25.19 -20.27 0.78
CA GLU A 442 25.28 -18.89 0.32
C GLU A 442 24.97 -17.91 1.46
N THR A 443 24.01 -18.24 2.32
CA THR A 443 23.67 -17.47 3.52
C THR A 443 23.38 -18.40 4.70
N PRO A 444 24.40 -19.03 5.32
CA PRO A 444 24.19 -19.86 6.49
C PRO A 444 23.54 -19.04 7.61
N PHE A 445 22.47 -19.54 8.24
CA PHE A 445 21.80 -18.83 9.36
C PHE A 445 22.79 -18.36 10.43
N LEU A 446 23.82 -19.17 10.71
CA LEU A 446 24.92 -18.87 11.63
C LEU A 446 25.63 -17.54 11.32
N ASP A 447 25.83 -17.21 10.04
CA ASP A 447 26.51 -15.99 9.61
C ASP A 447 25.56 -14.78 9.60
N ILE A 448 24.24 -15.01 9.41
CA ILE A 448 23.22 -13.96 9.39
C ILE A 448 22.74 -13.57 10.79
N ALA A 449 22.67 -14.52 11.73
CA ALA A 449 22.28 -14.26 13.12
C ALA A 449 23.19 -13.20 13.78
N ASP A 450 24.47 -13.16 13.38
CA ASP A 450 25.47 -12.20 13.84
C ASP A 450 25.48 -10.90 13.02
N ASP A 451 25.02 -10.90 11.76
CA ASP A 451 24.94 -9.71 10.88
C ASP A 451 23.49 -9.39 10.46
N LYS A 452 22.88 -8.43 11.18
CA LYS A 452 21.53 -7.92 10.89
C LYS A 452 21.38 -7.22 9.53
N SER A 453 22.46 -6.99 8.80
CA SER A 453 22.45 -6.43 7.44
C SER A 453 22.42 -7.48 6.33
N ALA A 454 22.61 -8.76 6.65
CA ALA A 454 22.48 -9.85 5.69
C ALA A 454 21.02 -10.22 5.39
N PHE A 455 20.76 -10.68 4.16
CA PHE A 455 19.44 -11.11 3.71
C PHE A 455 19.38 -12.61 3.60
N ASP A 456 18.34 -13.19 4.18
CA ASP A 456 18.06 -14.63 4.13
C ASP A 456 17.04 -14.95 3.02
N THR A 457 16.86 -16.23 2.68
CA THR A 457 15.94 -16.70 1.64
C THR A 457 15.00 -17.80 2.13
N VAL A 458 13.84 -17.40 2.64
CA VAL A 458 12.79 -18.30 3.10
C VAL A 458 11.93 -18.78 1.92
N LYS A 459 11.75 -20.08 1.78
CA LYS A 459 10.82 -20.69 0.82
C LYS A 459 9.41 -20.69 1.39
N TYR A 460 8.45 -20.50 0.49
CA TYR A 460 7.05 -20.66 0.85
C TYR A 460 6.75 -22.14 1.14
N PRO A 461 5.98 -22.46 2.19
CA PRO A 461 5.63 -23.83 2.60
C PRO A 461 5.17 -24.76 1.46
N GLY A 462 4.33 -24.28 0.54
CA GLY A 462 3.90 -25.07 -0.62
C GLY A 462 5.04 -25.35 -1.61
N ASP A 463 5.94 -24.38 -1.82
CA ASP A 463 7.15 -24.57 -2.64
C ASP A 463 8.09 -25.59 -1.97
N MET A 464 8.23 -25.53 -0.64
CA MET A 464 9.03 -26.47 0.13
C MET A 464 8.48 -27.91 0.06
N LEU A 465 7.16 -28.11 0.13
CA LEU A 465 6.55 -29.43 -0.08
C LEU A 465 6.80 -30.01 -1.48
N ARG A 466 6.91 -29.15 -2.49
CA ARG A 466 7.21 -29.58 -3.86
C ARG A 466 8.68 -29.91 -4.05
N ASP A 467 9.56 -29.02 -3.59
CA ASP A 467 11.00 -29.08 -3.86
C ASP A 467 11.72 -30.05 -2.90
N LYS A 468 11.14 -30.31 -1.72
CA LYS A 468 11.58 -31.30 -0.71
C LYS A 468 12.97 -31.06 -0.12
N ILE A 469 13.53 -29.88 -0.29
CA ILE A 469 14.85 -29.52 0.23
C ILE A 469 14.84 -28.07 0.70
N GLY A 470 15.37 -27.84 1.90
CA GLY A 470 15.34 -26.54 2.57
C GLY A 470 16.12 -26.57 3.87
N ASP A 471 16.32 -25.41 4.47
CA ASP A 471 17.07 -25.18 5.70
C ASP A 471 16.14 -25.02 6.92
N CYS A 472 16.61 -24.36 7.97
CA CYS A 472 15.94 -24.29 9.25
C CYS A 472 14.67 -23.44 9.24
N ASP A 473 14.67 -22.28 8.59
CA ASP A 473 13.54 -21.37 8.45
C ASP A 473 12.49 -21.92 7.47
N ASP A 474 12.93 -22.57 6.39
CA ASP A 474 12.06 -23.32 5.47
C ASP A 474 11.23 -24.38 6.21
N LEU A 475 11.90 -25.23 7.00
CA LEU A 475 11.24 -26.31 7.74
C LEU A 475 10.36 -25.78 8.87
N THR A 476 10.81 -24.73 9.54
CA THR A 476 10.06 -24.06 10.62
C THR A 476 8.78 -23.44 10.10
N THR A 477 8.84 -22.69 9.00
CA THR A 477 7.67 -22.04 8.40
C THR A 477 6.70 -23.05 7.80
N LEU A 478 7.20 -24.14 7.20
CA LEU A 478 6.38 -25.25 6.71
C LEU A 478 5.63 -25.94 7.84
N TYR A 479 6.34 -26.42 8.88
CA TYR A 479 5.69 -27.13 9.99
C TYR A 479 4.73 -26.20 10.74
N GLY A 480 5.11 -24.94 10.93
CA GLY A 480 4.25 -23.89 11.49
C GLY A 480 2.96 -23.69 10.70
N SER A 481 3.04 -23.70 9.36
CA SER A 481 1.87 -23.55 8.48
C SER A 481 0.96 -24.77 8.50
N LEU A 482 1.51 -25.98 8.58
CA LEU A 482 0.73 -27.21 8.71
C LEU A 482 -0.03 -27.26 10.04
N MET A 483 0.62 -26.89 11.15
CA MET A 483 -0.03 -26.81 12.46
C MET A 483 -1.09 -25.71 12.49
N GLY A 484 -0.79 -24.54 11.91
CA GLY A 484 -1.75 -23.44 11.73
C GLY A 484 -2.97 -23.84 10.90
N ASN A 485 -2.81 -24.68 9.86
CA ASN A 485 -3.93 -25.22 9.07
C ASN A 485 -4.91 -26.07 9.91
N LEU A 486 -4.39 -26.76 10.92
CA LEU A 486 -5.19 -27.53 11.89
C LEU A 486 -5.76 -26.67 13.03
N GLY A 487 -5.46 -25.36 13.05
CA GLY A 487 -5.86 -24.45 14.13
C GLY A 487 -5.03 -24.61 15.40
N ILE A 488 -3.85 -25.23 15.31
CA ILE A 488 -2.92 -25.36 16.43
C ILE A 488 -1.97 -24.16 16.41
N GLU A 489 -1.93 -23.41 17.50
CA GLU A 489 -1.04 -22.25 17.61
C GLU A 489 0.43 -22.69 17.69
N THR A 490 1.30 -21.89 17.09
CA THR A 490 2.75 -22.11 17.05
C THR A 490 3.51 -20.87 17.48
N MET A 491 4.73 -21.08 17.94
CA MET A 491 5.67 -20.04 18.31
C MET A 491 7.02 -20.37 17.68
N PHE A 492 7.61 -19.41 16.98
CA PHE A 492 8.95 -19.58 16.41
C PHE A 492 10.00 -19.14 17.42
N LEU A 493 11.13 -19.83 17.39
CA LEU A 493 12.20 -19.71 18.37
C LEU A 493 13.46 -19.30 17.61
N ASP A 494 13.70 -17.99 17.58
CA ASP A 494 14.88 -17.39 16.96
C ASP A 494 16.03 -17.38 17.97
N VAL A 495 17.06 -18.18 17.71
CA VAL A 495 18.27 -18.29 18.52
C VAL A 495 19.34 -17.39 17.93
N PHE A 496 19.74 -16.37 18.70
CA PHE A 496 20.73 -15.36 18.27
C PHE A 496 22.07 -15.48 19.00
N LYS A 497 22.44 -16.70 19.43
CA LYS A 497 23.73 -16.98 20.08
C LYS A 497 24.85 -16.94 19.03
N PRO A 498 25.90 -16.12 19.21
CA PRO A 498 26.99 -16.03 18.23
C PRO A 498 27.66 -17.37 17.95
N GLY A 499 27.82 -17.71 16.67
CA GLY A 499 28.35 -19.01 16.23
C GLY A 499 27.46 -20.23 16.52
N ALA A 500 26.23 -20.02 17.01
CA ALA A 500 25.23 -21.06 17.26
C ALA A 500 23.80 -20.61 16.87
N GLY A 501 23.68 -19.61 16.00
CA GLY A 501 22.40 -19.11 15.51
C GLY A 501 21.56 -20.23 14.90
N HIS A 502 20.27 -20.27 15.23
CA HIS A 502 19.33 -21.24 14.68
C HIS A 502 17.88 -20.77 14.78
N ILE A 503 16.99 -21.24 13.90
CA ILE A 503 15.55 -21.11 14.10
C ILE A 503 14.84 -22.47 14.14
N PHE A 504 13.92 -22.59 15.08
CA PHE A 504 13.02 -23.74 15.20
C PHE A 504 11.66 -23.28 15.74
N LEU A 505 10.78 -24.20 16.14
CA LEU A 505 9.45 -23.84 16.65
C LEU A 505 8.99 -24.70 17.81
N MET A 506 7.93 -24.24 18.45
CA MET A 506 7.12 -25.01 19.37
C MET A 506 5.62 -24.84 19.04
N PHE A 507 4.80 -25.82 19.41
CA PHE A 507 3.36 -25.79 19.17
C PHE A 507 2.55 -26.07 20.43
N ASP A 508 1.33 -25.56 20.47
CA ASP A 508 0.42 -25.70 21.60
C ASP A 508 -0.01 -27.17 21.82
N SER A 509 0.36 -27.74 22.97
CA SER A 509 0.00 -29.11 23.34
C SER A 509 -1.50 -29.30 23.62
N GLY A 510 -2.22 -28.21 23.93
CA GLY A 510 -3.59 -28.25 24.43
C GLY A 510 -3.72 -28.64 25.91
N VAL A 511 -2.60 -28.87 26.60
CA VAL A 511 -2.55 -29.13 28.05
C VAL A 511 -2.51 -27.79 28.80
N LYS A 512 -3.21 -27.72 29.93
CA LYS A 512 -3.18 -26.52 30.77
C LYS A 512 -1.90 -26.45 31.61
N PRO A 513 -1.38 -25.25 31.92
CA PRO A 513 -0.18 -25.09 32.74
C PRO A 513 -0.21 -25.81 34.09
N ASP A 514 -1.35 -25.84 34.76
CA ASP A 514 -1.53 -26.51 36.07
C ASP A 514 -1.59 -28.04 35.97
N GLU A 515 -1.66 -28.59 34.76
CA GLU A 515 -1.74 -30.02 34.49
C GLU A 515 -0.43 -30.59 33.90
N VAL A 516 0.66 -29.82 33.80
CA VAL A 516 1.92 -30.28 33.19
C VAL A 516 2.44 -31.56 33.84
N GLY A 517 2.59 -31.57 35.17
CA GLY A 517 3.06 -32.75 35.92
C GLY A 517 2.09 -33.94 35.87
N LYS A 518 0.87 -33.75 35.35
CA LYS A 518 -0.08 -34.83 35.09
C LYS A 518 0.14 -35.46 33.70
N TYR A 519 0.56 -34.70 32.70
CA TYR A 519 0.61 -35.16 31.31
C TYR A 519 2.01 -35.34 30.73
N PHE A 520 3.06 -34.90 31.42
CA PHE A 520 4.46 -35.00 30.99
C PHE A 520 5.32 -35.63 32.08
N LEU A 521 6.45 -36.24 31.69
CA LEU A 521 7.35 -36.92 32.63
C LEU A 521 8.23 -35.94 33.39
N ASP A 522 8.66 -34.89 32.72
CA ASP A 522 9.56 -33.87 33.24
C ASP A 522 9.10 -32.50 32.73
N GLU A 523 9.14 -31.48 33.59
CA GLU A 523 8.75 -30.12 33.22
C GLU A 523 9.66 -29.52 32.13
N THR A 524 10.88 -30.04 31.97
CA THR A 524 11.82 -29.64 30.91
C THR A 524 11.47 -30.19 29.52
N GLU A 525 10.53 -31.13 29.41
CA GLU A 525 10.02 -31.63 28.10
C GLU A 525 9.16 -30.58 27.40
N VAL A 526 8.65 -29.58 28.13
CA VAL A 526 7.72 -28.59 27.61
C VAL A 526 8.08 -27.19 28.08
N VAL A 527 7.46 -26.19 27.47
CA VAL A 527 7.64 -24.79 27.85
C VAL A 527 6.30 -24.23 28.29
N VAL A 528 6.23 -23.67 29.50
CA VAL A 528 5.04 -22.98 29.98
C VAL A 528 5.20 -21.48 29.72
N LEU A 529 4.44 -20.95 28.77
CA LEU A 529 4.53 -19.55 28.36
C LEU A 529 3.15 -19.05 27.92
N ASN A 530 2.79 -17.82 28.31
CA ASN A 530 1.53 -17.17 27.95
C ASN A 530 0.27 -18.02 28.24
N ASP A 531 0.21 -18.64 29.43
CA ASP A 531 -0.89 -19.51 29.89
C ASP A 531 -1.11 -20.77 29.01
N LYS A 532 -0.05 -21.21 28.32
CA LYS A 532 -0.05 -22.39 27.46
C LYS A 532 1.16 -23.28 27.71
N VAL A 533 1.00 -24.55 27.37
CA VAL A 533 2.06 -25.56 27.43
C VAL A 533 2.48 -25.90 26.00
N TRP A 534 3.72 -25.58 25.67
CA TRP A 534 4.28 -25.68 24.33
C TRP A 534 5.22 -26.88 24.21
N ILE A 535 5.18 -27.55 23.07
CA ILE A 535 6.06 -28.68 22.71
C ILE A 535 7.13 -28.17 21.74
N PRO A 536 8.40 -28.01 22.16
CA PRO A 536 9.48 -27.57 21.29
C PRO A 536 9.94 -28.67 20.34
N ILE A 537 10.17 -28.32 19.06
CA ILE A 537 10.56 -29.26 18.02
C ILE A 537 11.73 -28.72 17.21
N GLU A 538 12.81 -29.49 17.14
CA GLU A 538 13.92 -29.25 16.22
C GLU A 538 13.53 -29.73 14.82
N ALA A 539 12.93 -28.85 14.02
CA ALA A 539 12.38 -29.16 12.70
C ALA A 539 13.43 -29.68 11.70
N THR A 540 14.71 -29.36 11.91
CA THR A 540 15.83 -29.82 11.04
C THR A 540 16.09 -31.32 11.14
N LEU A 541 15.56 -32.00 12.16
CA LEU A 541 15.65 -33.46 12.29
C LEU A 541 14.59 -34.20 11.46
N VAL A 542 14.01 -33.54 10.44
CA VAL A 542 13.03 -34.14 9.54
C VAL A 542 13.55 -35.48 8.97
N GLY A 543 12.70 -36.50 8.96
CA GLY A 543 13.09 -37.87 8.58
C GLY A 543 13.69 -38.70 9.74
N LYS A 544 13.77 -38.16 10.96
CA LYS A 544 13.93 -38.91 12.21
C LYS A 544 12.58 -39.03 12.93
N PRO A 545 12.43 -39.96 13.90
CA PRO A 545 11.22 -40.03 14.72
C PRO A 545 10.96 -38.71 15.45
N PHE A 546 9.70 -38.31 15.58
CA PHE A 546 9.25 -37.08 16.24
C PHE A 546 9.82 -36.92 17.64
N PHE A 547 9.82 -37.97 18.46
CA PHE A 547 10.33 -37.92 19.83
C PHE A 547 11.83 -37.54 19.91
N SER A 548 12.61 -37.85 18.86
CA SER A 548 13.99 -37.38 18.77
C SER A 548 14.07 -35.87 18.55
N ALA A 549 13.19 -35.34 17.69
CA ALA A 549 13.08 -33.91 17.41
C ALA A 549 12.54 -33.12 18.60
N TRP A 550 11.58 -33.68 19.32
CA TRP A 550 11.03 -33.11 20.55
C TRP A 550 12.07 -33.04 21.67
N LYS A 551 12.79 -34.14 21.92
CA LYS A 551 13.86 -34.16 22.91
C LYS A 551 14.94 -33.12 22.60
N GLN A 552 15.40 -33.04 21.34
CA GLN A 552 16.42 -32.07 20.94
C GLN A 552 15.90 -30.63 21.01
N GLY A 553 14.67 -30.37 20.55
CA GLY A 553 14.05 -29.05 20.64
C GLY A 553 13.93 -28.57 22.09
N SER A 554 13.51 -29.45 23.00
CA SER A 554 13.35 -29.13 24.43
C SER A 554 14.69 -28.84 25.10
N LEU A 555 15.70 -29.69 24.86
CA LEU A 555 17.05 -29.47 25.38
C LEU A 555 17.63 -28.14 24.89
N LYS A 556 17.54 -27.88 23.58
CA LYS A 556 18.07 -26.67 22.95
C LYS A 556 17.36 -25.41 23.45
N TYR A 557 16.03 -25.42 23.56
CA TYR A 557 15.29 -24.30 24.13
C TYR A 557 15.74 -24.01 25.56
N ASN A 558 15.77 -25.02 26.43
CA ASN A 558 16.14 -24.82 27.84
C ASN A 558 17.58 -24.30 27.98
N GLU A 559 18.53 -24.83 27.21
CA GLU A 559 19.92 -24.35 27.18
C GLU A 559 19.97 -22.88 26.75
N MET A 560 19.43 -22.54 25.58
CA MET A 560 19.52 -21.19 25.02
C MET A 560 18.72 -20.17 25.84
N LYS A 561 17.58 -20.58 26.42
CA LYS A 561 16.77 -19.72 27.27
C LYS A 561 17.47 -19.38 28.57
N SER A 562 18.17 -20.34 29.18
CA SER A 562 18.95 -20.11 30.40
C SER A 562 20.07 -19.06 30.20
N GLU A 563 20.56 -18.92 28.98
CA GLU A 563 21.57 -17.95 28.58
C GLU A 563 20.98 -16.65 27.99
N ASN A 564 19.65 -16.53 27.89
CA ASN A 564 18.92 -15.41 27.27
C ASN A 564 19.21 -15.20 25.77
N PHE A 565 19.39 -16.29 25.01
CA PHE A 565 19.64 -16.25 23.56
C PHE A 565 18.45 -16.69 22.69
N VAL A 566 17.21 -16.66 23.22
CA VAL A 566 16.00 -17.05 22.47
C VAL A 566 15.02 -15.90 22.42
N ASN A 567 14.60 -15.53 21.22
CA ASN A 567 13.44 -14.69 20.96
C ASN A 567 12.23 -15.59 20.66
N GLU A 568 11.22 -15.52 21.52
CA GLU A 568 9.95 -16.23 21.32
C GLU A 568 8.97 -15.39 20.49
N ILE A 569 8.67 -15.86 19.28
CA ILE A 569 7.85 -15.14 18.30
C ILE A 569 6.49 -15.82 18.19
N SER A 570 5.46 -15.21 18.76
CA SER A 570 4.08 -15.67 18.61
C SER A 570 3.65 -15.57 17.16
N VAL A 571 3.51 -16.70 16.47
CA VAL A 571 3.14 -16.72 15.03
C VAL A 571 1.78 -16.05 14.83
N LYS A 572 0.87 -16.17 15.80
CA LYS A 572 -0.45 -15.52 15.77
C LYS A 572 -0.35 -13.99 15.78
N GLU A 573 0.48 -13.43 16.67
CA GLU A 573 0.64 -11.98 16.79
C GLU A 573 1.46 -11.43 15.62
N ALA A 574 2.56 -12.10 15.27
CA ALA A 574 3.40 -11.74 14.14
C ALA A 574 2.64 -11.80 12.81
N SER A 575 1.81 -12.83 12.58
CA SER A 575 0.98 -12.94 11.36
C SER A 575 -0.14 -11.90 11.28
N ALA A 576 -0.58 -11.34 12.42
CA ALA A 576 -1.55 -10.24 12.43
C ALA A 576 -0.94 -8.93 11.93
N LYS A 577 0.38 -8.75 12.11
CA LYS A 577 1.15 -7.59 11.63
C LYS A 577 1.73 -7.83 10.23
N TYR A 578 2.37 -8.96 10.03
CA TYR A 578 3.03 -9.36 8.79
C TYR A 578 2.18 -10.40 8.06
N LEU A 579 1.06 -9.93 7.50
CA LEU A 579 0.13 -10.80 6.77
C LEU A 579 0.83 -11.49 5.59
N ALA A 580 0.65 -12.80 5.49
CA ALA A 580 1.14 -13.55 4.35
C ALA A 580 0.44 -13.11 3.04
N GLY A 581 1.23 -12.94 2.00
CA GLY A 581 0.75 -12.63 0.66
C GLY A 581 0.10 -13.84 -0.02
N SER A 582 -0.72 -13.59 -1.05
CA SER A 582 -1.25 -14.68 -1.89
C SER A 582 -0.14 -15.24 -2.79
N HIS A 583 0.53 -16.28 -2.33
CA HIS A 583 1.41 -17.11 -3.14
C HIS A 583 0.59 -18.23 -3.80
N ILE A 584 0.86 -18.53 -5.07
CA ILE A 584 0.24 -19.66 -5.76
C ILE A 584 1.31 -20.71 -5.95
N THR A 585 1.21 -21.77 -5.15
CA THR A 585 2.04 -22.96 -5.33
C THR A 585 1.53 -23.74 -6.56
N PRO A 586 2.37 -24.02 -7.56
CA PRO A 586 2.07 -24.97 -8.64
C PRO A 586 1.54 -26.29 -8.11
N ASP A 587 0.53 -26.86 -8.77
CA ASP A 587 -0.04 -28.15 -8.38
C ASP A 587 1.05 -29.24 -8.39
N MET A 588 0.94 -30.16 -7.43
CA MET A 588 1.90 -31.26 -7.27
C MET A 588 1.17 -32.56 -6.94
N PRO A 589 1.68 -33.71 -7.40
CA PRO A 589 1.15 -35.01 -6.98
C PRO A 589 1.31 -35.15 -5.47
N MET A 590 0.20 -35.47 -4.79
CA MET A 590 0.25 -35.77 -3.36
C MET A 590 0.93 -37.12 -3.14
N PRO A 591 1.69 -37.29 -2.04
CA PRO A 591 2.31 -38.57 -1.72
C PRO A 591 1.24 -39.65 -1.56
N GLU A 592 1.51 -40.84 -2.07
CA GLU A 592 0.66 -42.01 -1.80
C GLU A 592 0.79 -42.39 -0.32
N ILE A 593 -0.34 -42.41 0.38
CA ILE A 593 -0.40 -42.79 1.79
C ILE A 593 -0.83 -44.26 1.86
N ASN A 594 0.07 -45.14 2.31
CA ASN A 594 -0.20 -46.57 2.41
C ASN A 594 0.35 -47.15 3.73
N GLY A 595 -0.50 -47.85 4.47
CA GLY A 595 -0.17 -48.45 5.76
C GLY A 595 0.32 -47.46 6.82
N ILE A 596 1.05 -47.98 7.80
CA ILE A 596 1.82 -47.21 8.79
C ILE A 596 3.28 -47.31 8.40
N ASN A 597 3.93 -46.17 8.17
CA ASN A 597 5.34 -46.13 7.80
C ASN A 597 6.26 -46.38 9.02
N ASN A 598 7.56 -46.61 8.77
CA ASN A 598 8.51 -46.93 9.83
C ASN A 598 8.72 -45.80 10.85
N LEU A 599 8.65 -44.53 10.45
CA LEU A 599 8.79 -43.38 11.37
C LEU A 599 7.61 -43.37 12.35
N LEU A 600 6.39 -43.35 11.80
CA LEU A 600 5.17 -43.34 12.59
C LEU A 600 5.03 -44.58 13.48
N LYS A 601 5.48 -45.74 13.01
CA LYS A 601 5.50 -46.97 13.82
C LYS A 601 6.44 -46.84 15.03
N GLU A 602 7.62 -46.28 14.82
CA GLU A 602 8.57 -46.01 15.90
C GLU A 602 8.01 -44.96 16.87
N ASP A 603 7.37 -43.89 16.39
CA ASP A 603 6.76 -42.89 17.25
C ASP A 603 5.52 -43.40 18.01
N ILE A 604 4.73 -44.32 17.44
CA ILE A 604 3.67 -45.03 18.20
C ILE A 604 4.29 -45.82 19.36
N LYS A 605 5.40 -46.54 19.10
CA LYS A 605 6.11 -47.29 20.12
C LYS A 605 6.68 -46.38 21.22
N GLN A 606 7.39 -45.31 20.83
CA GLN A 606 7.98 -44.36 21.76
C GLN A 606 6.92 -43.62 22.59
N TYR A 607 5.80 -43.23 21.97
CA TYR A 607 4.65 -42.68 22.68
C TYR A 607 4.06 -43.67 23.68
N GLY A 608 3.94 -44.95 23.30
CA GLY A 608 3.49 -46.02 24.19
C GLY A 608 4.38 -46.16 25.42
N MET A 609 5.69 -46.22 25.24
CA MET A 609 6.67 -46.31 26.32
C MET A 609 6.67 -45.05 27.21
N TRP A 610 6.61 -43.87 26.60
CA TRP A 610 6.53 -42.59 27.31
C TRP A 610 5.26 -42.53 28.18
N LEU A 611 4.12 -42.92 27.64
CA LEU A 611 2.86 -42.97 28.37
C LEU A 611 2.87 -44.03 29.46
N GLU A 612 3.42 -45.21 29.21
CA GLU A 612 3.57 -46.26 30.22
C GLU A 612 4.37 -45.75 31.43
N GLN A 613 5.45 -45.00 31.21
CA GLN A 613 6.20 -44.38 32.29
C GLN A 613 5.38 -43.36 33.07
N ILE A 614 4.55 -42.54 32.41
CA ILE A 614 3.64 -41.59 33.08
C ILE A 614 2.64 -42.35 33.96
N VAL A 615 2.06 -43.44 33.42
CA VAL A 615 1.11 -44.28 34.14
C VAL A 615 1.77 -44.94 35.35
N TYR A 616 2.96 -45.51 35.17
CA TYR A 616 3.72 -46.16 36.23
C TYR A 616 4.12 -45.19 37.35
N ASN A 617 4.53 -43.97 36.99
CA ASN A 617 4.82 -42.90 37.95
C ASN A 617 3.54 -42.50 38.74
N THR A 618 2.38 -42.48 38.08
CA THR A 618 1.09 -42.10 38.70
C THR A 618 0.70 -43.05 39.82
N VAL A 619 1.03 -44.35 39.69
CA VAL A 619 0.72 -45.39 40.69
C VAL A 619 1.87 -45.65 41.66
N GLY A 620 2.82 -44.72 41.81
CA GLY A 620 3.92 -44.84 42.76
C GLY A 620 4.95 -45.90 42.40
N ASN A 621 5.12 -46.20 41.10
CA ASN A 621 6.05 -47.18 40.57
C ASN A 621 5.79 -48.61 41.08
N LYS A 622 4.52 -48.97 41.30
CA LYS A 622 4.10 -50.31 41.71
C LYS A 622 2.66 -50.58 41.27
N LEU A 623 2.38 -51.83 40.91
CA LEU A 623 1.03 -52.32 40.61
C LEU A 623 0.78 -53.58 41.43
N ASP A 624 0.31 -53.45 42.67
CA ASP A 624 0.10 -54.58 43.59
C ASP A 624 -1.28 -54.65 44.24
N ALA A 625 -2.06 -53.56 44.18
CA ALA A 625 -3.44 -53.49 44.62
C ALA A 625 -4.42 -53.26 43.46
N ALA A 626 -5.68 -53.64 43.66
CA ALA A 626 -6.74 -53.40 42.67
C ALA A 626 -6.91 -51.90 42.38
N GLU A 627 -6.71 -51.06 43.39
CA GLU A 627 -6.71 -49.61 43.29
C GLU A 627 -5.62 -49.08 42.36
N ASP A 628 -4.40 -49.64 42.38
CA ASP A 628 -3.31 -49.22 41.49
C ASP A 628 -3.65 -49.52 40.02
N TYR A 629 -4.18 -50.71 39.73
CA TYR A 629 -4.64 -51.05 38.39
C TYR A 629 -5.83 -50.19 37.94
N TYR A 630 -6.71 -49.80 38.86
CA TYR A 630 -7.78 -48.86 38.55
C TYR A 630 -7.22 -47.47 38.20
N ASP A 631 -6.30 -46.94 39.00
CA ASP A 631 -5.69 -45.63 38.77
C ASP A 631 -4.88 -45.63 37.46
N ALA A 632 -4.15 -46.72 37.15
CA ALA A 632 -3.50 -46.91 35.86
C ALA A 632 -4.51 -46.93 34.70
N GLY A 633 -5.64 -47.64 34.87
CA GLY A 633 -6.71 -47.70 33.88
C GLY A 633 -7.36 -46.34 33.63
N VAL A 634 -7.62 -45.57 34.68
CA VAL A 634 -8.09 -44.18 34.60
C VAL A 634 -7.05 -43.34 33.84
N LYS A 635 -5.77 -43.52 34.14
CA LYS A 635 -4.70 -42.75 33.50
C LYS A 635 -4.59 -43.03 32.00
N TYR A 636 -4.62 -44.29 31.58
CA TYR A 636 -4.70 -44.64 30.16
C TYR A 636 -5.96 -44.08 29.49
N MET A 637 -7.11 -44.09 30.18
CA MET A 637 -8.36 -43.53 29.66
C MET A 637 -8.25 -42.01 29.43
N GLU A 638 -7.59 -41.26 30.32
CA GLU A 638 -7.36 -39.82 30.14
C GLU A 638 -6.55 -39.50 28.89
N PHE A 639 -5.59 -40.36 28.53
CA PHE A 639 -4.82 -40.28 27.28
C PHE A 639 -5.53 -40.89 26.07
N GLY A 640 -6.78 -41.36 26.23
CA GLY A 640 -7.56 -41.98 25.17
C GLY A 640 -7.13 -43.40 24.79
N ARG A 641 -6.24 -44.03 25.57
CA ARG A 641 -5.79 -45.42 25.38
C ARG A 641 -6.79 -46.40 25.96
N TYR A 642 -7.95 -46.50 25.31
CA TYR A 642 -9.07 -47.26 25.84
C TYR A 642 -8.83 -48.77 25.90
N LYS A 643 -8.02 -49.34 24.99
CA LYS A 643 -7.69 -50.78 25.03
C LYS A 643 -6.87 -51.12 26.27
N GLU A 644 -5.80 -50.36 26.53
CA GLU A 644 -4.94 -50.51 27.70
C GLU A 644 -5.69 -50.19 28.99
N ALA A 645 -6.52 -49.13 28.98
CA ALA A 645 -7.37 -48.78 30.11
C ALA A 645 -8.29 -49.94 30.49
N MET A 646 -8.95 -50.57 29.52
CA MET A 646 -9.82 -51.71 29.76
C MET A 646 -9.05 -52.90 30.35
N ASN A 647 -7.86 -53.22 29.83
CA ASN A 647 -7.04 -54.30 30.36
C ASN A 647 -6.65 -54.07 31.84
N MET A 648 -6.28 -52.84 32.20
CA MET A 648 -5.96 -52.49 33.58
C MET A 648 -7.20 -52.56 34.48
N LEU A 649 -8.34 -52.04 34.03
CA LEU A 649 -9.60 -52.08 34.78
C LEU A 649 -10.14 -53.51 34.97
N GLU A 650 -10.00 -54.37 33.96
CA GLU A 650 -10.36 -55.79 34.06
C GLU A 650 -9.46 -56.51 35.08
N THR A 651 -8.16 -56.18 35.11
CA THR A 651 -7.24 -56.70 36.13
C THR A 651 -7.65 -56.24 37.53
N ALA A 652 -8.00 -54.96 37.71
CA ALA A 652 -8.52 -54.43 38.96
C ALA A 652 -9.79 -55.18 39.42
N LEU A 653 -10.72 -55.47 38.51
CA LEU A 653 -11.95 -56.21 38.81
C LEU A 653 -11.73 -57.70 39.12
N ASN A 654 -10.73 -58.31 38.51
CA ASN A 654 -10.33 -59.69 38.83
C ASN A 654 -9.75 -59.78 40.25
N MET A 655 -9.03 -58.74 40.70
CA MET A 655 -8.51 -58.64 42.06
C MET A 655 -9.59 -58.26 43.07
N LYS A 656 -10.50 -57.35 42.69
CA LYS A 656 -11.59 -56.85 43.53
C LYS A 656 -12.92 -56.85 42.75
N PRO A 657 -13.70 -57.93 42.83
CA PRO A 657 -14.95 -58.07 42.05
C PRO A 657 -16.05 -57.04 42.38
N VAL A 658 -16.01 -56.44 43.57
CA VAL A 658 -16.90 -55.35 43.99
C VAL A 658 -16.11 -54.04 43.99
N PHE A 659 -16.07 -53.40 42.82
CA PHE A 659 -15.37 -52.14 42.60
C PHE A 659 -16.19 -51.27 41.62
N PRO A 660 -17.26 -50.61 42.10
CA PRO A 660 -18.22 -49.93 41.23
C PRO A 660 -17.60 -48.84 40.36
N ASP A 661 -16.58 -48.14 40.86
CA ASP A 661 -15.84 -47.13 40.08
C ASP A 661 -15.13 -47.76 38.88
N ALA A 662 -14.42 -48.88 39.06
CA ALA A 662 -13.77 -49.59 37.95
C ALA A 662 -14.78 -50.10 36.91
N VAL A 663 -15.93 -50.62 37.36
CA VAL A 663 -17.02 -51.03 36.46
C VAL A 663 -17.60 -49.84 35.69
N ASN A 664 -17.77 -48.69 36.35
CA ASN A 664 -18.24 -47.47 35.71
C ASN A 664 -17.22 -46.94 34.70
N THR A 665 -15.93 -46.93 35.04
CA THR A 665 -14.86 -46.49 34.13
C THR A 665 -14.77 -47.38 32.89
N LEU A 666 -14.95 -48.71 33.01
CA LEU A 666 -15.11 -49.58 31.83
C LEU A 666 -16.30 -49.14 30.95
N GLY A 667 -17.42 -48.78 31.56
CA GLY A 667 -18.56 -48.20 30.84
C GLY A 667 -18.20 -46.91 30.09
N VAL A 668 -17.36 -46.05 30.67
CA VAL A 668 -16.84 -44.84 30.01
C VAL A 668 -15.96 -45.21 28.82
N CYS A 669 -15.04 -46.17 28.95
CA CYS A 669 -14.23 -46.67 27.83
C CYS A 669 -15.11 -47.19 26.68
N TYR A 670 -16.15 -47.98 26.97
CA TYR A 670 -17.09 -48.45 25.95
C TYR A 670 -17.90 -47.31 25.32
N THR A 671 -18.33 -46.31 26.09
CA THR A 671 -19.01 -45.11 25.54
C THR A 671 -18.10 -44.37 24.57
N LYS A 672 -16.81 -44.25 24.88
CA LYS A 672 -15.82 -43.58 24.02
C LYS A 672 -15.46 -44.37 22.77
N LYS A 673 -15.56 -45.70 22.83
CA LYS A 673 -15.47 -46.59 21.68
C LYS A 673 -16.78 -46.70 20.87
N GLU A 674 -17.79 -45.92 21.21
CA GLU A 674 -19.12 -45.92 20.59
C GLU A 674 -19.88 -47.25 20.73
N GLU A 675 -19.46 -48.12 21.66
CA GLU A 675 -20.14 -49.38 22.02
C GLU A 675 -21.18 -49.11 23.12
N TYR A 676 -22.19 -48.30 22.80
CA TYR A 676 -23.10 -47.70 23.78
C TYR A 676 -23.95 -48.70 24.57
N GLU A 677 -24.39 -49.79 23.93
CA GLU A 677 -25.19 -50.82 24.60
C GLU A 677 -24.39 -51.49 25.72
N LYS A 678 -23.13 -51.85 25.44
CA LYS A 678 -22.21 -52.42 26.44
C LYS A 678 -21.93 -51.41 27.54
N ALA A 679 -21.69 -50.14 27.18
CA ALA A 679 -21.47 -49.09 28.17
C ALA A 679 -22.63 -49.00 29.19
N ILE A 680 -23.88 -49.00 28.71
CA ILE A 680 -25.08 -48.99 29.57
C ILE A 680 -25.14 -50.22 30.48
N GLU A 681 -24.76 -51.41 29.98
CA GLU A 681 -24.68 -52.61 30.83
C GLU A 681 -23.66 -52.45 31.96
N PHE A 682 -22.48 -51.91 31.67
CA PHE A 682 -21.46 -51.65 32.69
C PHE A 682 -21.92 -50.59 33.70
N TYR A 683 -22.55 -49.49 33.28
CA TYR A 683 -23.10 -48.51 34.22
C TYR A 683 -24.19 -49.10 35.13
N LYS A 684 -25.07 -49.94 34.58
CA LYS A 684 -26.08 -50.66 35.38
C LYS A 684 -25.44 -51.64 36.37
N LYS A 685 -24.36 -52.31 35.99
CA LYS A 685 -23.58 -53.16 36.90
C LYS A 685 -22.95 -52.34 38.02
N ALA A 686 -22.39 -51.16 37.73
CA ALA A 686 -21.84 -50.24 38.75
C ALA A 686 -22.92 -49.76 39.74
N LEU A 687 -24.11 -49.39 39.25
CA LEU A 687 -25.26 -49.03 40.09
C LEU A 687 -25.75 -50.21 40.95
N LYS A 688 -25.71 -51.44 40.43
CA LYS A 688 -26.06 -52.63 41.22
C LYS A 688 -25.09 -52.87 42.38
N GLN A 689 -23.82 -52.48 42.24
CA GLN A 689 -22.80 -52.62 43.29
C GLN A 689 -22.83 -51.46 44.31
N SER A 690 -23.20 -50.25 43.90
CA SER A 690 -23.10 -49.02 44.71
C SER A 690 -24.43 -48.47 45.24
N GLY A 691 -25.56 -48.82 44.64
CA GLY A 691 -26.86 -48.17 44.89
C GLY A 691 -27.10 -46.97 43.97
N GLU A 692 -28.01 -46.07 44.35
CA GLU A 692 -28.27 -44.83 43.60
C GLU A 692 -27.05 -43.90 43.64
N HIS A 693 -26.41 -43.69 42.48
CA HIS A 693 -25.23 -42.85 42.34
C HIS A 693 -25.38 -41.89 41.17
N ALA A 694 -25.46 -40.59 41.46
CA ALA A 694 -25.74 -39.54 40.47
C ALA A 694 -24.74 -39.54 39.31
N GLY A 695 -23.45 -39.75 39.57
CA GLY A 695 -22.42 -39.78 38.53
C GLY A 695 -22.56 -40.96 37.55
N TYR A 696 -22.95 -42.14 38.01
CA TYR A 696 -23.13 -43.31 37.13
C TYR A 696 -24.43 -43.18 36.32
N MET A 697 -25.48 -42.65 36.93
CA MET A 697 -26.74 -42.32 36.24
C MET A 697 -26.54 -41.22 35.20
N LEU A 698 -25.67 -40.25 35.47
CA LEU A 698 -25.29 -39.22 34.52
C LEU A 698 -24.62 -39.81 33.29
N ASN A 699 -23.71 -40.78 33.46
CA ASN A 699 -23.10 -41.48 32.35
C ASN A 699 -24.14 -42.21 31.49
N ILE A 700 -25.16 -42.84 32.09
CA ILE A 700 -26.28 -43.44 31.34
C ILE A 700 -27.06 -42.38 30.55
N ALA A 701 -27.35 -41.22 31.15
CA ALA A 701 -28.02 -40.11 30.48
C ALA A 701 -27.20 -39.58 29.30
N ILE A 702 -25.88 -39.41 29.48
CA ILE A 702 -24.95 -39.00 28.42
C ILE A 702 -24.93 -40.05 27.30
N THR A 703 -24.79 -41.33 27.61
CA THR A 703 -24.77 -42.40 26.59
C THR A 703 -26.08 -42.48 25.81
N HIS A 704 -27.23 -42.28 26.45
CA HIS A 704 -28.51 -42.13 25.74
C HIS A 704 -28.57 -40.89 24.86
N PHE A 705 -27.96 -39.78 25.28
CA PHE A 705 -27.84 -38.59 24.44
C PHE A 705 -26.95 -38.85 23.22
N MET A 706 -25.83 -39.55 23.38
CA MET A 706 -24.87 -39.90 22.32
C MET A 706 -25.47 -40.90 21.30
N THR A 707 -26.31 -41.84 21.74
CA THR A 707 -27.09 -42.73 20.84
C THR A 707 -28.22 -42.03 20.08
N GLY A 708 -28.46 -40.74 20.31
CA GLY A 708 -29.54 -39.97 19.68
C GLY A 708 -30.89 -40.07 20.39
N ASN A 709 -30.98 -40.82 21.48
CA ASN A 709 -32.20 -41.01 22.29
C ASN A 709 -32.46 -39.82 23.23
N LYS A 710 -32.58 -38.61 22.68
CA LYS A 710 -32.64 -37.35 23.45
C LYS A 710 -33.76 -37.28 24.50
N GLY A 711 -34.92 -37.88 24.21
CA GLY A 711 -36.05 -37.92 25.15
C GLY A 711 -35.73 -38.73 26.40
N LEU A 712 -35.17 -39.93 26.23
CA LEU A 712 -34.75 -40.80 27.32
C LEU A 712 -33.53 -40.21 28.06
N ALA A 713 -32.60 -39.59 27.33
CA ALA A 713 -31.46 -38.91 27.92
C ALA A 713 -31.89 -37.79 28.89
N LYS A 714 -32.87 -36.98 28.49
CA LYS A 714 -33.42 -35.93 29.34
C LYS A 714 -34.13 -36.51 30.57
N GLN A 715 -34.97 -37.53 30.39
CA GLN A 715 -35.63 -38.21 31.51
C GLN A 715 -34.61 -38.73 32.53
N LYS A 716 -33.54 -39.39 32.06
CA LYS A 716 -32.47 -39.91 32.92
C LYS A 716 -31.67 -38.80 33.58
N PHE A 717 -31.46 -37.67 32.91
CA PHE A 717 -30.85 -36.50 33.51
C PHE A 717 -31.73 -35.87 34.59
N ASP A 718 -33.05 -35.82 34.39
CA ASP A 718 -33.99 -35.33 35.40
C ASP A 718 -33.96 -36.23 36.65
N GLU A 719 -33.82 -37.55 36.49
CA GLU A 719 -33.56 -38.48 37.60
C GLU A 719 -32.24 -38.18 38.33
N VAL A 720 -31.16 -37.84 37.60
CA VAL A 720 -29.88 -37.44 38.20
C VAL A 720 -30.03 -36.16 39.04
N VAL A 721 -30.79 -35.17 38.55
CA VAL A 721 -31.03 -33.91 39.27
C VAL A 721 -31.83 -34.12 40.55
N LEU A 722 -32.73 -35.12 40.59
CA LEU A 722 -33.46 -35.48 41.81
C LEU A 722 -32.55 -36.07 42.88
N ILE A 723 -31.51 -36.80 42.48
CA ILE A 723 -30.54 -37.42 43.39
C ILE A 723 -29.48 -36.40 43.83
N ASP A 724 -28.99 -35.59 42.90
CA ASP A 724 -28.02 -34.54 43.16
C ASP A 724 -28.42 -33.22 42.46
N PRO A 725 -28.99 -32.26 43.22
CA PRO A 725 -29.40 -30.97 42.71
C PRO A 725 -28.26 -30.13 42.10
N VAL A 726 -26.99 -30.49 42.29
CA VAL A 726 -25.84 -29.78 41.68
C VAL A 726 -25.88 -29.82 40.14
N PHE A 727 -26.61 -30.76 39.56
CA PHE A 727 -26.80 -30.89 38.10
C PHE A 727 -27.94 -30.04 37.56
N ALA A 728 -28.76 -29.40 38.40
CA ALA A 728 -29.86 -28.54 37.98
C ALA A 728 -29.37 -27.41 37.06
N GLY A 729 -30.04 -27.21 35.92
CA GLY A 729 -29.68 -26.19 34.94
C GLY A 729 -28.40 -26.47 34.13
N LYS A 730 -27.75 -27.64 34.29
CA LYS A 730 -26.50 -27.98 33.56
C LYS A 730 -26.68 -28.90 32.35
N LEU A 731 -27.91 -29.25 31.99
CA LEU A 731 -28.25 -30.19 30.90
C LEU A 731 -27.52 -29.81 29.58
N ASP A 732 -27.75 -28.59 29.09
CA ASP A 732 -27.21 -28.14 27.79
C ASP A 732 -25.68 -28.08 27.81
N LYS A 733 -25.08 -27.71 28.93
CA LYS A 733 -23.61 -27.68 29.10
C LYS A 733 -23.03 -29.09 29.04
N ILE A 734 -23.61 -30.05 29.75
CA ILE A 734 -23.12 -31.43 29.84
C ILE A 734 -23.30 -32.16 28.50
N PHE A 735 -24.48 -32.08 27.90
CA PHE A 735 -24.74 -32.69 26.60
C PHE A 735 -23.99 -31.99 25.47
N GLY A 736 -23.81 -30.66 25.54
CA GLY A 736 -22.95 -29.91 24.64
C GLY A 736 -21.49 -30.39 24.69
N ALA A 737 -20.93 -30.56 25.90
CA ALA A 737 -19.58 -31.08 26.11
C ALA A 737 -19.43 -32.52 25.62
N ALA A 738 -20.42 -33.38 25.89
CA ALA A 738 -20.43 -34.76 25.40
C ALA A 738 -20.44 -34.80 23.86
N LYS A 739 -21.27 -33.97 23.21
CA LYS A 739 -21.31 -33.82 21.75
C LYS A 739 -19.98 -33.35 21.19
N ALA A 740 -19.35 -32.35 21.82
CA ALA A 740 -18.04 -31.86 21.41
C ALA A 740 -16.96 -32.95 21.52
N SER A 741 -17.07 -33.85 22.50
CA SER A 741 -16.14 -34.98 22.64
C SER A 741 -16.26 -36.06 21.55
N LEU A 742 -17.36 -36.07 20.78
CA LEU A 742 -17.58 -36.96 19.63
C LEU A 742 -17.55 -36.25 18.27
N ALA A 743 -17.85 -34.95 18.20
CA ALA A 743 -18.10 -34.24 16.96
C ALA A 743 -16.84 -34.02 16.12
N VAL A 744 -16.52 -34.99 15.28
CA VAL A 744 -16.00 -34.77 13.92
C VAL A 744 -16.72 -35.75 13.00
N ASN A 745 -17.64 -35.25 12.18
CA ASN A 745 -18.21 -36.04 11.08
C ASN A 745 -17.06 -36.44 10.15
N VAL A 746 -16.75 -37.74 10.10
CA VAL A 746 -15.74 -38.31 9.21
C VAL A 746 -16.31 -38.34 7.78
N PRO A 747 -15.75 -37.59 6.80
CA PRO A 747 -16.14 -37.76 5.41
C PRO A 747 -15.62 -39.10 4.89
N LYS A 748 -16.36 -39.70 3.94
CA LYS A 748 -16.02 -40.97 3.27
C LYS A 748 -14.70 -40.85 2.49
N GLY A 749 -13.59 -41.21 3.13
CA GLY A 749 -12.28 -41.44 2.50
C GLY A 749 -11.80 -42.88 2.73
N PRO A 750 -10.70 -43.31 2.09
CA PRO A 750 -10.08 -44.60 2.38
C PRO A 750 -9.69 -44.65 3.86
N LYS A 751 -10.10 -45.72 4.55
CA LYS A 751 -9.79 -45.92 5.97
C LYS A 751 -8.56 -46.81 6.07
N LEU A 752 -7.58 -46.35 6.83
CA LEU A 752 -6.52 -47.22 7.32
C LEU A 752 -7.15 -48.29 8.23
N GLU A 753 -6.89 -49.56 7.95
CA GLU A 753 -7.18 -50.66 8.85
C GLU A 753 -5.87 -51.06 9.55
N ILE A 754 -5.87 -51.03 10.89
CA ILE A 754 -4.73 -51.48 11.69
C ILE A 754 -4.77 -53.01 11.67
N SER A 755 -3.77 -53.66 11.07
CA SER A 755 -3.71 -55.12 11.00
C SER A 755 -3.35 -55.74 12.36
N GLY A 756 -3.84 -56.95 12.63
CA GLY A 756 -3.49 -57.69 13.85
C GLY A 756 -1.99 -58.00 13.96
N ASP A 757 -1.30 -58.16 12.84
CA ASP A 757 0.16 -58.34 12.81
C ASP A 757 0.89 -57.07 13.28
N LEU A 758 0.39 -55.88 12.90
CA LEU A 758 0.94 -54.61 13.36
C LEU A 758 0.67 -54.38 14.84
N GLU A 759 -0.52 -54.76 15.33
CA GLU A 759 -0.80 -54.74 16.77
C GLU A 759 0.13 -55.70 17.53
N ALA A 760 0.38 -56.90 17.01
CA ALA A 760 1.29 -57.87 17.61
C ALA A 760 2.74 -57.37 17.62
N GLU A 761 3.16 -56.66 16.57
CA GLU A 761 4.50 -56.10 16.48
C GLU A 761 4.69 -54.85 17.35
N LEU A 762 3.66 -54.02 17.51
CA LEU A 762 3.67 -52.89 18.44
C LEU A 762 3.61 -53.33 19.91
N ALA A 763 3.07 -54.51 20.19
CA ALA A 763 3.00 -55.11 21.52
C ALA A 763 4.27 -55.87 21.93
N ALA A 764 5.20 -56.12 20.99
CA ALA A 764 6.46 -56.83 21.20
C ALA A 764 7.64 -55.86 21.44
#